data_AF-N2AJZ2-F1
#
_entry.id   AF-N2AJZ2-F1
#
_cell.length_a   1.000
_cell.length_b   1.000
_cell.length_c   1.000
_cell.angle_alpha   90.00
_cell.angle_beta   90.00
_cell.angle_gamma   90.00
#
_symmetry.space_group_name_H-M   'P 1'
#
loop_
_entity.id
_entity.type
_entity.pdbx_description
1 polymer ?
#
loop_
_entity_poly.entity_id
_entity_poly.type
_entity_poly.pdbx_seq_one_letter_code
_entity_poly.pdbx_strand_id
1 'polypeptide(L)'
;MSKKEKRGTFCLILGMFLIGLVFLNILKYPAMEVEFYSTNEREALVVFYNNGEKSIFDENHIKLYGITSTDNLQKAVFKLPAIGLDYLRMDFGSSAGRTEIKSITFKKNLFLKKTLQGEEISQAFPTANMLTNYKVEKNVVLEYEENDPYIQSGNLRELSYDINFGYMILTGLTALLVSFLGSAAISFLAFRITFDGVCRMWENIRKSRKARWICVFLGLFIVTVVITVNSSQSFLVYWIQHPSIEISFKTDNYQEPLEVFYNNGIESVYDDKHYEKRKVYGTNDFQTVIMPISKEGLQNVRIDFGGSARKIEIASVTIRKSLFEQKVLSGSELMENFDQTNCVKKYKLGEYVEIECEAGDPYISSNSLKFLEYDGRGAMGILNMVKWLGFCLAITAVVTLFIYEILHHVVSIKYFFLNKLLDMRVRYITKAVLLLMTVLIFVSVPLYFTVDSAWYLSYLKYFEGKEVFAKWNLIRGWLFPYLIYITSQLFGLTSQGLVCLMLLFFILTLCLCFSFFKIVGDQQLRYIKYAVIIILFFNPVVFGYYHTLLTEFLGASICLFNMVFFLKAYYAPDGGKARWIVLKAFVLALNLILAYSLKQTYIAFITIPFVVTEFCRWIKREKKGRALITFCVAFVCLLASNRMWTNYVHTGNIFREGKMVSATGGNIGQMFNNSLANGATYFEVVDENTVAVLDNNMEVEETFEFSIKKNGNIRYIIECFLKRPDKMLMGYINNYLVLTNYYGRGEDYKSAVKEASFTRGNENSWIACAFSWYRRGKEFYTDQGYDDLMEEFEYEDLTQFKIPVDSSIVLEMIYHFTGYVQFTKILFTISLIAAPLLAILLFAYVLWHVIKKRSIDKRLEIAFILEITVFGNVFALAILNNQIDRYCFPVFMIAVLGLFLVLHVTLQKSFDKMKCIGKR
;
A
#
# COMPACT_ATOMS: atom_id res chain seq x y z
N MET A 1 -21.94 13.27 -26.98
CA MET A 1 -22.64 13.70 -25.75
C MET A 1 -23.52 14.88 -26.08
N SER A 2 -24.80 14.81 -25.71
CA SER A 2 -25.68 15.97 -25.81
C SER A 2 -25.21 17.08 -24.86
N LYS A 3 -25.55 18.35 -25.13
CA LYS A 3 -25.31 19.49 -24.20
C LYS A 3 -25.79 19.17 -22.78
N LYS A 4 -26.83 18.33 -22.67
CA LYS A 4 -27.46 17.90 -21.42
C LYS A 4 -26.61 16.89 -20.64
N GLU A 5 -25.94 15.95 -21.31
CA GLU A 5 -25.01 15.02 -20.67
C GLU A 5 -23.75 15.72 -20.16
N LYS A 6 -23.26 16.73 -20.91
CA LYS A 6 -22.11 17.54 -20.45
C LYS A 6 -22.42 18.28 -19.16
N ARG A 7 -23.64 18.82 -19.02
CA ARG A 7 -24.11 19.46 -17.79
C ARG A 7 -24.26 18.47 -16.64
N GLY A 8 -24.79 17.27 -16.88
CA GLY A 8 -24.91 16.23 -15.84
C GLY A 8 -23.56 15.78 -15.28
N THR A 9 -22.57 15.53 -16.15
CA THR A 9 -21.21 15.18 -15.71
C THR A 9 -20.53 16.34 -15.00
N PHE A 10 -20.71 17.58 -15.47
CA PHE A 10 -20.19 18.77 -14.80
C PHE A 10 -20.80 18.96 -13.40
N CYS A 11 -22.12 18.82 -13.25
CA CYS A 11 -22.78 18.91 -11.94
C CYS A 11 -22.36 17.79 -10.99
N LEU A 12 -22.08 16.58 -11.48
CA LEU A 12 -21.60 15.48 -10.65
C LEU A 12 -20.15 15.70 -10.20
N ILE A 13 -19.27 16.16 -11.10
CA ILE A 13 -17.88 16.54 -10.77
C ILE A 13 -17.88 17.71 -9.79
N LEU A 14 -18.71 18.73 -10.04
CA LEU A 14 -18.88 19.87 -9.15
C LEU A 14 -19.48 19.45 -7.80
N GLY A 15 -20.42 18.49 -7.78
CA GLY A 15 -20.99 17.93 -6.57
C GLY A 15 -19.97 17.15 -5.75
N MET A 16 -19.16 16.29 -6.38
CA MET A 16 -18.05 15.60 -5.73
C MET A 16 -16.98 16.58 -5.23
N PHE A 17 -16.70 17.63 -5.99
CA PHE A 17 -15.79 18.71 -5.61
C PHE A 17 -16.32 19.52 -4.43
N LEU A 18 -17.61 19.85 -4.41
CA LEU A 18 -18.27 20.54 -3.29
C LEU A 18 -18.36 19.66 -2.05
N ILE A 19 -18.63 18.36 -2.20
CA ILE A 19 -18.56 17.40 -1.08
C ILE A 19 -17.13 17.30 -0.56
N GLY A 20 -16.13 17.28 -1.44
CA GLY A 20 -14.71 17.36 -1.08
C GLY A 20 -14.37 18.65 -0.34
N LEU A 21 -14.85 19.81 -0.81
CA LEU A 21 -14.67 21.10 -0.16
C LEU A 21 -15.40 21.21 1.19
N VAL A 22 -16.59 20.59 1.32
CA VAL A 22 -17.31 20.49 2.58
C VAL A 22 -16.56 19.55 3.55
N PHE A 23 -16.03 18.42 3.07
CA PHE A 23 -15.13 17.55 3.85
C PHE A 23 -13.86 18.29 4.29
N LEU A 24 -13.31 19.14 3.42
CA LEU A 24 -12.16 20.00 3.72
C LEU A 24 -12.51 21.11 4.71
N ASN A 25 -13.72 21.66 4.67
CA ASN A 25 -14.22 22.64 5.66
C ASN A 25 -14.59 21.99 7.00
N ILE A 26 -14.85 20.68 7.02
CA ILE A 26 -15.04 19.90 8.25
C ILE A 26 -13.68 19.66 8.95
N LEU A 27 -12.56 19.71 8.22
CA LEU A 27 -11.20 19.74 8.76
C LEU A 27 -10.82 21.15 9.27
N LYS A 28 -11.66 21.75 10.13
CA LYS A 28 -11.42 23.08 10.71
C LYS A 28 -10.10 23.12 11.50
N TYR A 29 -9.54 24.33 11.54
CA TYR A 29 -8.33 24.78 12.24
C TYR A 29 -8.10 24.10 13.60
N PRO A 30 -6.83 23.83 13.96
CA PRO A 30 -6.51 23.35 15.29
C PRO A 30 -7.00 24.34 16.35
N ALA A 31 -7.63 23.80 17.38
CA ALA A 31 -8.14 24.57 18.51
C ALA A 31 -7.60 23.99 19.82
N MET A 32 -7.25 24.87 20.75
CA MET A 32 -6.96 24.52 22.12
C MET A 32 -8.16 24.89 22.97
N GLU A 33 -8.68 23.94 23.75
CA GLU A 33 -9.71 24.20 24.75
C GLU A 33 -9.09 24.08 26.14
N VAL A 34 -9.26 25.10 26.98
CA VAL A 34 -8.79 25.10 28.36
C VAL A 34 -10.00 25.14 29.27
N GLU A 35 -10.15 24.14 30.13
CA GLU A 35 -11.18 24.11 31.16
C GLU A 35 -10.54 24.48 32.51
N PHE A 36 -10.99 25.59 33.12
CA PHE A 36 -10.34 26.16 34.32
C PHE A 36 -11.33 26.91 35.23
N TYR A 37 -10.92 27.12 36.49
CA TYR A 37 -11.51 28.05 37.45
C TYR A 37 -10.54 29.20 37.69
N SER A 38 -11.01 30.41 37.93
CA SER A 38 -10.16 31.54 38.30
C SER A 38 -10.87 32.43 39.30
N THR A 39 -10.18 32.85 40.36
CA THR A 39 -10.73 33.77 41.37
C THR A 39 -10.71 35.23 40.94
N ASN A 40 -10.21 35.53 39.74
CA ASN A 40 -10.02 36.90 39.28
C ASN A 40 -10.89 37.23 38.05
N GLU A 41 -12.00 37.93 38.30
CA GLU A 41 -12.96 38.35 37.28
C GLU A 41 -12.51 39.54 36.43
N ARG A 42 -11.46 40.27 36.84
CA ARG A 42 -11.02 41.49 36.15
C ARG A 42 -9.98 41.23 35.06
N GLU A 43 -9.45 40.01 34.97
CA GLU A 43 -8.36 39.64 34.07
C GLU A 43 -8.85 38.73 32.93
N ALA A 44 -8.01 38.59 31.90
CA ALA A 44 -8.24 37.66 30.80
C ALA A 44 -7.18 36.55 30.84
N LEU A 45 -7.58 35.33 30.47
CA LEU A 45 -6.62 34.28 30.13
C LEU A 45 -6.02 34.63 28.76
N VAL A 46 -4.73 34.91 28.74
CA VAL A 46 -4.00 35.30 27.52
C VAL A 46 -3.17 34.13 27.04
N VAL A 47 -3.29 33.76 25.77
CA VAL A 47 -2.48 32.72 25.15
C VAL A 47 -1.60 33.34 24.09
N PHE A 48 -0.30 33.19 24.30
CA PHE A 48 0.75 33.50 23.33
C PHE A 48 1.18 32.21 22.63
N TYR A 49 1.48 32.29 21.34
CA TYR A 49 1.99 31.16 20.58
C TYR A 49 3.17 31.57 19.70
N ASN A 50 4.12 30.66 19.51
CA ASN A 50 5.25 30.86 18.61
C ASN A 50 5.10 29.95 17.39
N ASN A 51 5.27 30.52 16.19
CA ASN A 51 5.18 29.85 14.90
C ASN A 51 6.55 29.62 14.18
N GLY A 52 7.68 29.77 14.87
CA GLY A 52 9.05 29.57 14.34
C GLY A 52 9.80 30.84 13.95
N GLU A 53 9.29 32.03 14.29
CA GLU A 53 9.97 33.32 14.05
C GLU A 53 10.87 33.74 15.23
N LYS A 54 11.82 34.67 14.97
CA LYS A 54 13.03 34.95 15.77
C LYS A 54 12.84 35.39 17.23
N SER A 55 11.62 35.69 17.70
CA SER A 55 11.33 36.03 19.10
C SER A 55 10.35 35.02 19.72
N ILE A 56 10.60 34.65 20.98
CA ILE A 56 9.97 33.46 21.57
C ILE A 56 8.46 33.63 21.78
N PHE A 57 7.94 34.87 21.94
CA PHE A 57 6.52 35.23 21.86
C PHE A 57 6.42 36.70 21.47
N ASP A 58 5.76 37.06 20.37
CA ASP A 58 5.52 38.45 19.97
C ASP A 58 4.07 38.88 20.24
N GLU A 59 3.80 40.18 20.19
CA GLU A 59 2.46 40.74 20.44
C GLU A 59 1.45 40.44 19.31
N ASN A 60 1.91 39.98 18.15
CA ASN A 60 1.05 39.67 17.00
C ASN A 60 0.37 38.29 17.14
N HIS A 61 0.87 37.44 18.04
CA HIS A 61 0.40 36.07 18.24
C HIS A 61 -0.32 35.88 19.58
N ILE A 62 -1.23 36.81 19.89
CA ILE A 62 -2.02 36.80 21.13
C ILE A 62 -3.48 36.37 20.86
N LYS A 63 -4.04 35.56 21.77
CA LYS A 63 -5.49 35.34 21.89
C LYS A 63 -5.94 35.55 23.33
N LEU A 64 -7.05 36.26 23.50
CA LEU A 64 -7.59 36.64 24.80
C LEU A 64 -8.93 35.93 25.03
N TYR A 65 -9.14 35.44 26.25
CA TYR A 65 -10.43 34.95 26.73
C TYR A 65 -10.79 35.67 28.02
N GLY A 66 -11.86 36.48 28.00
CA GLY A 66 -12.33 37.19 29.19
C GLY A 66 -12.95 36.24 30.20
N ILE A 67 -12.58 36.38 31.47
CA ILE A 67 -13.11 35.57 32.57
C ILE A 67 -14.52 36.07 32.92
N THR A 68 -15.51 35.18 32.94
CA THR A 68 -16.93 35.57 33.08
C THR A 68 -17.53 35.32 34.46
N SER A 69 -16.87 34.53 35.32
CA SER A 69 -17.36 34.19 36.67
C SER A 69 -16.25 33.55 37.52
N THR A 70 -16.14 33.91 38.80
CA THR A 70 -15.17 33.26 39.71
C THR A 70 -15.54 31.84 40.14
N ASP A 71 -16.84 31.56 40.26
CA ASP A 71 -17.32 30.38 40.98
C ASP A 71 -17.67 29.20 40.06
N ASN A 72 -17.61 29.39 38.74
CA ASN A 72 -18.02 28.40 37.76
C ASN A 72 -16.84 27.88 36.93
N LEU A 73 -16.92 26.62 36.51
CA LEU A 73 -15.98 26.05 35.56
C LEU A 73 -16.12 26.78 34.22
N GLN A 74 -15.03 27.36 33.75
CA GLN A 74 -14.98 28.06 32.48
C GLN A 74 -14.31 27.21 31.41
N LYS A 75 -14.65 27.49 30.14
CA LYS A 75 -14.10 26.81 28.98
C LYS A 75 -13.66 27.81 27.93
N ALA A 76 -12.37 28.10 27.89
CA ALA A 76 -11.77 28.94 26.86
C ALA A 76 -11.44 28.12 25.61
N VAL A 77 -11.75 28.65 24.42
CA VAL A 77 -11.44 28.00 23.14
C VAL A 77 -10.61 28.93 22.27
N PHE A 78 -9.33 28.58 22.09
CA PHE A 78 -8.36 29.34 21.31
C PHE A 78 -8.14 28.69 19.95
N LYS A 79 -8.36 29.44 18.86
CA LYS A 79 -7.98 29.01 17.52
C LYS A 79 -6.49 29.28 17.34
N LEU A 80 -5.72 28.22 17.17
CA LEU A 80 -4.27 28.29 16.98
C LEU A 80 -3.93 28.23 15.48
N PRO A 81 -2.78 28.78 15.06
CA PRO A 81 -2.32 28.62 13.68
C PRO A 81 -2.08 27.15 13.39
N ALA A 82 -2.31 26.78 12.13
CA ALA A 82 -2.05 25.44 11.66
C ALA A 82 -0.53 25.13 11.62
N ILE A 83 0.30 26.13 11.33
CA ILE A 83 1.71 25.93 10.99
C ILE A 83 2.62 26.49 12.08
N GLY A 84 3.67 25.74 12.42
CA GLY A 84 4.84 26.23 13.15
C GLY A 84 4.71 26.30 14.66
N LEU A 85 3.64 25.76 15.26
CA LEU A 85 3.42 25.85 16.71
C LEU A 85 4.54 25.15 17.50
N ASP A 86 5.54 25.92 17.91
CA ASP A 86 6.73 25.43 18.60
C ASP A 86 6.55 25.56 20.11
N TYR A 87 5.96 26.67 20.57
CA TYR A 87 5.74 26.96 21.98
C TYR A 87 4.40 27.65 22.21
N LEU A 88 3.81 27.40 23.38
CA LEU A 88 2.64 28.09 23.92
C LEU A 88 2.98 28.68 25.27
N ARG A 89 2.50 29.89 25.53
CA ARG A 89 2.56 30.52 26.85
C ARG A 89 1.16 30.99 27.23
N MET A 90 0.77 30.73 28.47
CA MET A 90 -0.52 31.13 29.03
C MET A 90 -0.30 32.05 30.23
N ASP A 91 -0.86 33.26 30.16
CA ASP A 91 -0.74 34.29 31.19
C ASP A 91 -2.09 34.49 31.88
N PHE A 92 -2.03 34.72 33.19
CA PHE A 92 -3.21 34.73 34.07
C PHE A 92 -3.57 36.11 34.65
N GLY A 93 -3.08 37.19 34.02
CA GLY A 93 -3.33 38.58 34.40
C GLY A 93 -2.39 39.12 35.48
N SER A 94 -2.31 40.44 35.67
CA SER A 94 -1.29 41.05 36.53
C SER A 94 -1.68 41.14 38.01
N SER A 95 -2.97 40.99 38.32
CA SER A 95 -3.49 41.07 39.68
C SER A 95 -3.39 39.72 40.41
N ALA A 96 -3.07 39.73 41.71
CA ALA A 96 -2.98 38.52 42.52
C ALA A 96 -4.24 37.64 42.44
N GLY A 97 -4.07 36.32 42.38
CA GLY A 97 -5.19 35.41 42.18
C GLY A 97 -4.82 33.95 42.23
N ARG A 98 -5.85 33.12 42.05
CA ARG A 98 -5.73 31.66 41.96
C ARG A 98 -6.45 31.16 40.72
N THR A 99 -5.73 30.40 39.89
CA THR A 99 -6.29 29.71 38.71
C THR A 99 -6.10 28.20 38.87
N GLU A 100 -7.16 27.43 38.63
CA GLU A 100 -7.14 25.97 38.68
C GLU A 100 -7.50 25.39 37.31
N ILE A 101 -6.51 24.80 36.64
CA ILE A 101 -6.67 24.21 35.31
C ILE A 101 -7.05 22.74 35.46
N LYS A 102 -8.27 22.41 35.01
CA LYS A 102 -8.80 21.05 35.03
C LYS A 102 -8.32 20.23 33.86
N SER A 103 -8.34 20.80 32.65
CA SER A 103 -7.84 20.11 31.45
C SER A 103 -7.44 21.06 30.34
N ILE A 104 -6.47 20.64 29.53
CA ILE A 104 -6.10 21.29 28.27
C ILE A 104 -6.34 20.30 27.14
N THR A 105 -7.28 20.60 26.27
CA THR A 105 -7.59 19.78 25.10
C THR A 105 -7.04 20.41 23.84
N PHE A 106 -6.15 19.70 23.15
CA PHE A 106 -5.78 20.00 21.77
C PHE A 106 -6.70 19.26 20.81
N LYS A 107 -7.55 20.00 20.10
CA LYS A 107 -8.39 19.50 19.00
C LYS A 107 -7.71 19.81 17.68
N LYS A 108 -7.14 18.78 17.07
CA LYS A 108 -6.46 18.91 15.77
C LYS A 108 -7.46 18.87 14.60
N ASN A 109 -8.44 17.98 14.70
CA ASN A 109 -9.60 17.89 13.81
C ASN A 109 -10.75 17.15 14.53
N LEU A 110 -11.84 16.85 13.82
CA LEU A 110 -13.03 16.22 14.39
C LEU A 110 -12.79 14.82 14.98
N PHE A 111 -11.68 14.16 14.62
CA PHE A 111 -11.36 12.78 15.00
C PHE A 111 -10.13 12.65 15.91
N LEU A 112 -9.30 13.70 16.02
CA LEU A 112 -8.07 13.69 16.81
C LEU A 112 -8.12 14.75 17.91
N LYS A 113 -8.28 14.27 19.15
CA LYS A 113 -8.33 15.04 20.39
C LYS A 113 -7.30 14.47 21.36
N LYS A 114 -6.37 15.29 21.85
CA LYS A 114 -5.52 14.94 23.00
C LYS A 114 -5.92 15.83 24.18
N THR A 115 -6.33 15.22 25.28
CA THR A 115 -6.68 15.94 26.52
C THR A 115 -5.55 15.70 27.50
N LEU A 116 -4.98 16.76 28.06
CA LEU A 116 -3.99 16.71 29.14
C LEU A 116 -4.68 17.01 30.47
N GLN A 117 -4.37 16.25 31.52
CA GLN A 117 -4.86 16.47 32.89
C GLN A 117 -3.76 16.24 33.93
N GLY A 118 -3.86 16.91 35.08
CA GLY A 118 -2.94 16.72 36.22
C GLY A 118 -1.46 16.81 35.84
N GLU A 119 -0.70 15.74 36.10
CA GLU A 119 0.74 15.65 35.79
C GLU A 119 1.06 15.84 34.32
N GLU A 120 0.18 15.44 33.39
CA GLU A 120 0.42 15.60 31.95
C GLU A 120 0.47 17.08 31.55
N ILE A 121 -0.30 17.95 32.23
CA ILE A 121 -0.22 19.40 32.03
C ILE A 121 1.12 19.91 32.53
N SER A 122 1.58 19.45 33.69
CA SER A 122 2.86 19.88 34.24
C SER A 122 4.06 19.43 33.42
N GLN A 123 4.00 18.25 32.81
CA GLN A 123 5.04 17.77 31.91
C GLN A 123 5.04 18.54 30.58
N ALA A 124 3.85 18.87 30.06
CA ALA A 124 3.72 19.65 28.84
C ALA A 124 4.08 21.13 29.02
N PHE A 125 3.91 21.68 30.23
CA PHE A 125 4.20 23.07 30.63
C PHE A 125 5.23 23.12 31.75
N PRO A 126 6.50 22.76 31.48
CA PRO A 126 7.53 22.62 32.49
C PRO A 126 8.03 23.95 33.05
N THR A 127 7.78 25.07 32.36
CA THR A 127 8.22 26.39 32.78
C THR A 127 7.06 27.15 33.39
N ALA A 128 7.21 27.55 34.65
CA ALA A 128 6.31 28.44 35.34
C ALA A 128 7.10 29.62 35.90
N ASN A 129 6.54 30.83 35.85
CA ASN A 129 7.18 32.02 36.38
C ASN A 129 6.20 32.81 37.26
N MET A 130 6.75 33.43 38.31
CA MET A 130 6.01 34.32 39.22
C MET A 130 4.78 33.66 39.88
N LEU A 131 4.84 32.35 40.12
CA LEU A 131 3.85 31.63 40.91
C LEU A 131 4.34 31.48 42.35
N THR A 132 3.51 31.84 43.31
CA THR A 132 3.78 31.58 44.74
C THR A 132 3.54 30.12 45.09
N ASN A 133 2.64 29.45 44.36
CA ASN A 133 2.37 28.03 44.54
C ASN A 133 2.02 27.38 43.19
N TYR A 134 2.72 26.29 42.87
CA TYR A 134 2.42 25.45 41.71
C TYR A 134 2.20 24.02 42.21
N LYS A 135 0.93 23.62 42.34
CA LYS A 135 0.56 22.31 42.89
C LYS A 135 -0.13 21.46 41.84
N VAL A 136 0.42 20.27 41.61
CA VAL A 136 -0.17 19.27 40.73
C VAL A 136 -0.94 18.27 41.59
N GLU A 137 -2.27 18.33 41.51
CA GLU A 137 -3.14 17.31 42.09
C GLU A 137 -3.99 16.68 40.97
N LYS A 138 -5.28 16.46 41.22
CA LYS A 138 -6.24 16.12 40.16
C LYS A 138 -6.36 17.24 39.11
N ASN A 139 -6.16 18.48 39.55
CA ASN A 139 -6.10 19.70 38.73
C ASN A 139 -4.74 20.39 38.97
N VAL A 140 -4.31 21.25 38.04
CA VAL A 140 -3.12 22.08 38.21
C VAL A 140 -3.55 23.40 38.85
N VAL A 141 -3.10 23.63 40.08
CA VAL A 141 -3.43 24.84 40.87
C VAL A 141 -2.26 25.82 40.79
N LEU A 142 -2.56 27.02 40.34
CA LEU A 142 -1.64 28.14 40.18
C LEU A 142 -2.08 29.24 41.16
N GLU A 143 -1.26 29.55 42.16
CA GLU A 143 -1.43 30.73 43.00
C GLU A 143 -0.31 31.72 42.69
N TYR A 144 -0.66 32.98 42.59
CA TYR A 144 0.26 34.03 42.18
C TYR A 144 -0.07 35.35 42.87
N GLU A 145 0.98 36.10 43.18
CA GLU A 145 0.90 37.48 43.67
C GLU A 145 0.85 38.45 42.47
N GLU A 146 0.71 39.75 42.73
CA GLU A 146 0.80 40.76 41.67
C GLU A 146 2.12 40.58 40.91
N ASN A 147 2.07 40.46 39.57
CA ASN A 147 3.17 40.38 38.56
C ASN A 147 2.97 39.22 37.55
N ASP A 148 2.50 39.55 36.33
CA ASP A 148 2.38 38.72 35.10
C ASP A 148 2.78 37.22 35.21
N PRO A 149 1.97 36.40 35.91
CA PRO A 149 2.21 34.98 36.10
C PRO A 149 1.88 34.22 34.83
N TYR A 150 2.75 33.28 34.47
CA TYR A 150 2.56 32.47 33.28
C TYR A 150 3.07 31.04 33.43
N ILE A 151 2.49 30.17 32.61
CA ILE A 151 3.04 28.84 32.31
C ILE A 151 3.39 28.75 30.84
N GLN A 152 4.50 28.10 30.52
CA GLN A 152 5.00 27.96 29.16
C GLN A 152 5.27 26.49 28.85
N SER A 153 4.84 26.09 27.65
CA SER A 153 5.00 24.74 27.15
C SER A 153 6.45 24.42 26.84
N GLY A 154 6.80 23.13 26.88
CA GLY A 154 7.97 22.61 26.20
C GLY A 154 7.81 22.73 24.67
N ASN A 155 8.73 22.12 23.93
CA ASN A 155 8.64 22.09 22.47
C ASN A 155 7.42 21.27 22.02
N LEU A 156 6.41 21.94 21.47
CA LEU A 156 5.18 21.33 20.97
C LEU A 156 5.31 20.87 19.51
N ARG A 157 6.52 20.78 18.92
CA ARG A 157 6.72 20.30 17.55
C ARG A 157 6.13 18.92 17.31
N GLU A 158 6.20 18.03 18.29
CA GLU A 158 5.56 16.71 18.20
C GLU A 158 4.03 16.80 18.01
N LEU A 159 3.41 17.91 18.41
CA LEU A 159 2.00 18.22 18.17
C LEU A 159 1.76 19.01 16.86
N SER A 160 2.78 19.69 16.31
CA SER A 160 2.66 20.60 15.15
C SER A 160 3.08 20.01 13.79
N TYR A 161 3.92 18.96 13.76
CA TYR A 161 4.52 18.42 12.53
C TYR A 161 3.52 17.92 11.47
N ASP A 162 2.29 17.59 11.84
CA ASP A 162 1.31 17.00 10.93
C ASP A 162 0.50 18.00 10.08
N ILE A 163 0.67 19.31 10.27
CA ILE A 163 -0.25 20.31 9.71
C ILE A 163 0.33 21.06 8.49
N ASN A 164 1.65 21.16 8.38
CA ASN A 164 2.35 21.82 7.26
C ASN A 164 2.01 21.19 5.90
N PHE A 165 1.78 19.88 5.88
CA PHE A 165 1.59 19.12 4.65
C PHE A 165 0.25 19.42 3.97
N GLY A 166 -0.82 19.73 4.73
CA GLY A 166 -2.15 20.03 4.17
C GLY A 166 -2.18 21.34 3.37
N TYR A 167 -1.44 22.36 3.80
CA TYR A 167 -1.35 23.66 3.11
C TYR A 167 -0.45 23.56 1.87
N MET A 168 0.62 22.77 1.94
CA MET A 168 1.52 22.48 0.82
C MET A 168 0.83 21.61 -0.27
N ILE A 169 -0.06 20.69 0.14
CA ILE A 169 -0.95 19.96 -0.76
C ILE A 169 -1.97 20.91 -1.40
N LEU A 170 -2.51 21.88 -0.66
CA LEU A 170 -3.45 22.85 -1.22
C LEU A 170 -2.76 23.71 -2.29
N THR A 171 -1.60 24.31 -2.01
CA THR A 171 -0.85 25.09 -3.00
C THR A 171 -0.32 24.21 -4.13
N GLY A 172 0.13 22.99 -3.85
CA GLY A 172 0.59 22.01 -4.83
C GLY A 172 -0.52 21.54 -5.78
N LEU A 173 -1.66 21.05 -5.27
CA LEU A 173 -2.81 20.66 -6.08
C LEU A 173 -3.42 21.84 -6.81
N THR A 174 -3.49 23.03 -6.19
CA THR A 174 -4.01 24.23 -6.87
C THR A 174 -3.06 24.69 -7.96
N ALA A 175 -1.74 24.65 -7.75
CA ALA A 175 -0.74 24.94 -8.77
C ALA A 175 -0.72 23.90 -9.89
N LEU A 176 -0.90 22.61 -9.58
CA LEU A 176 -0.99 21.54 -10.56
C LEU A 176 -2.30 21.61 -11.34
N LEU A 177 -3.43 21.95 -10.71
CA LEU A 177 -4.71 22.17 -11.38
C LEU A 177 -4.71 23.45 -12.21
N VAL A 178 -4.13 24.55 -11.72
CA VAL A 178 -4.00 25.83 -12.45
C VAL A 178 -3.01 25.67 -13.61
N SER A 179 -1.94 24.88 -13.44
CA SER A 179 -1.02 24.54 -14.53
C SER A 179 -1.66 23.57 -15.52
N PHE A 180 -2.48 22.61 -15.08
CA PHE A 180 -3.17 21.67 -15.96
C PHE A 180 -4.35 22.30 -16.71
N LEU A 181 -5.16 23.12 -16.03
CA LEU A 181 -6.25 23.90 -16.63
C LEU A 181 -5.70 25.07 -17.45
N GLY A 182 -4.62 25.70 -17.02
CA GLY A 182 -3.89 26.74 -17.74
C GLY A 182 -3.21 26.18 -18.99
N SER A 183 -2.50 25.06 -18.91
CA SER A 183 -1.92 24.39 -20.09
C SER A 183 -3.00 23.82 -21.01
N ALA A 184 -4.12 23.31 -20.48
CA ALA A 184 -5.25 22.89 -21.29
C ALA A 184 -5.96 24.08 -21.96
N ALA A 185 -6.12 25.21 -21.26
CA ALA A 185 -6.73 26.43 -21.80
C ALA A 185 -5.81 27.13 -22.81
N ILE A 186 -4.50 27.20 -22.54
CA ILE A 186 -3.47 27.70 -23.48
C ILE A 186 -3.36 26.76 -24.67
N SER A 187 -3.39 25.44 -24.47
CA SER A 187 -3.41 24.47 -25.58
C SER A 187 -4.71 24.55 -26.38
N PHE A 188 -5.85 24.82 -25.74
CA PHE A 188 -7.14 25.01 -26.42
C PHE A 188 -7.21 26.37 -27.15
N LEU A 189 -6.63 27.42 -26.59
CA LEU A 189 -6.55 28.75 -27.18
C LEU A 189 -5.51 28.79 -28.31
N ALA A 190 -4.34 28.17 -28.12
CA ALA A 190 -3.35 27.94 -29.15
C ALA A 190 -3.93 27.06 -30.25
N PHE A 191 -4.68 25.99 -29.92
CA PHE A 191 -5.39 25.18 -30.91
C PHE A 191 -6.45 26.01 -31.64
N ARG A 192 -7.19 26.90 -30.98
CA ARG A 192 -8.21 27.75 -31.62
C ARG A 192 -7.59 28.84 -32.49
N ILE A 193 -6.52 29.49 -32.06
CA ILE A 193 -5.76 30.47 -32.85
C ILE A 193 -5.08 29.78 -34.03
N THR A 194 -4.52 28.58 -33.82
CA THR A 194 -3.91 27.77 -34.88
C THR A 194 -4.97 27.21 -35.82
N PHE A 195 -6.16 26.85 -35.33
CA PHE A 195 -7.27 26.35 -36.14
C PHE A 195 -7.94 27.45 -36.95
N ASP A 196 -8.18 28.63 -36.37
CA ASP A 196 -8.70 29.80 -37.08
C ASP A 196 -7.64 30.35 -38.05
N GLY A 197 -6.37 30.31 -37.66
CA GLY A 197 -5.22 30.61 -38.52
C GLY A 197 -5.11 29.62 -39.69
N VAL A 198 -5.23 28.31 -39.43
CA VAL A 198 -5.21 27.25 -40.45
C VAL A 198 -6.47 27.30 -41.32
N CYS A 199 -7.64 27.65 -40.82
CA CYS A 199 -8.85 27.80 -41.64
C CYS A 199 -8.76 29.01 -42.58
N ARG A 200 -8.29 30.17 -42.08
CA ARG A 200 -8.01 31.36 -42.93
C ARG A 200 -6.85 31.11 -43.89
N MET A 201 -5.85 30.36 -43.45
CA MET A 201 -4.71 29.97 -44.28
C MET A 201 -5.11 28.89 -45.29
N TRP A 202 -6.07 28.02 -45.01
CA TRP A 202 -6.57 26.99 -45.94
C TRP A 202 -7.44 27.62 -47.04
N GLU A 203 -8.21 28.67 -46.70
CA GLU A 203 -8.85 29.53 -47.70
C GLU A 203 -7.84 30.25 -48.61
N ASN A 204 -6.68 30.68 -48.06
CA ASN A 204 -5.60 31.30 -48.84
C ASN A 204 -4.71 30.28 -49.60
N ILE A 205 -4.51 29.07 -49.07
CA ILE A 205 -3.73 27.97 -49.67
C ILE A 205 -4.48 27.35 -50.85
N ARG A 206 -5.82 27.45 -50.89
CA ARG A 206 -6.61 27.08 -52.07
C ARG A 206 -6.19 27.84 -53.33
N LYS A 207 -5.41 28.93 -53.21
CA LYS A 207 -4.89 29.74 -54.32
C LYS A 207 -3.37 29.70 -54.53
N SER A 208 -2.57 28.96 -53.77
CA SER A 208 -1.11 29.01 -53.93
C SER A 208 -0.40 27.68 -53.64
N ARG A 209 0.29 27.16 -54.65
CA ARG A 209 1.23 26.03 -54.53
C ARG A 209 2.48 26.49 -53.78
N LYS A 210 2.62 26.11 -52.50
CA LYS A 210 3.95 25.89 -51.88
C LYS A 210 3.86 25.01 -50.64
N ALA A 211 4.07 23.71 -50.86
CA ALA A 211 4.19 22.64 -49.86
C ALA A 211 5.43 22.77 -48.94
N ARG A 212 6.32 23.74 -49.18
CA ARG A 212 7.59 23.89 -48.44
C ARG A 212 7.42 24.30 -46.98
N TRP A 213 6.33 24.99 -46.62
CA TRP A 213 6.11 25.44 -45.24
C TRP A 213 5.63 24.32 -44.30
N ILE A 214 4.97 23.29 -44.82
CA ILE A 214 4.52 22.14 -44.03
C ILE A 214 5.72 21.28 -43.60
N CYS A 215 6.74 21.10 -44.46
CA CYS A 215 7.96 20.37 -44.10
C CYS A 215 8.80 21.09 -43.04
N VAL A 216 8.87 22.42 -43.08
CA VAL A 216 9.57 23.22 -42.06
C VAL A 216 8.87 23.14 -40.70
N PHE A 217 7.53 23.17 -40.69
CA PHE A 217 6.75 23.03 -39.45
C PHE A 217 6.79 21.61 -38.86
N LEU A 218 6.76 20.57 -39.72
CA LEU A 218 6.94 19.18 -39.28
C LEU A 218 8.36 18.96 -38.74
N GLY A 219 9.37 19.56 -39.37
CA GLY A 219 10.76 19.53 -38.92
C GLY A 219 10.93 20.14 -37.54
N LEU A 220 10.37 21.33 -37.29
CA LEU A 220 10.41 21.99 -35.98
C LEU A 220 9.70 21.19 -34.88
N PHE A 221 8.56 20.56 -35.19
CA PHE A 221 7.84 19.70 -34.25
C PHE A 221 8.62 18.43 -33.90
N ILE A 222 9.23 17.77 -34.89
CA ILE A 222 10.09 16.59 -34.68
C ILE A 222 11.32 16.97 -33.87
N VAL A 223 11.97 18.09 -34.18
CA VAL A 223 13.14 18.58 -33.42
C VAL A 223 12.76 18.89 -31.98
N THR A 224 11.59 19.47 -31.71
CA THR A 224 11.13 19.79 -30.35
C THR A 224 10.82 18.53 -29.55
N VAL A 225 10.16 17.53 -30.15
CA VAL A 225 9.88 16.24 -29.51
C VAL A 225 11.17 15.45 -29.26
N VAL A 226 12.11 15.43 -30.20
CA VAL A 226 13.41 14.78 -30.04
C VAL A 226 14.24 15.47 -28.96
N ILE A 227 14.25 16.80 -28.88
CA ILE A 227 14.94 17.55 -27.83
C ILE A 227 14.30 17.28 -26.46
N THR A 228 12.96 17.17 -26.38
CA THR A 228 12.25 16.94 -25.12
C THR A 228 12.41 15.49 -24.62
N VAL A 229 12.45 14.52 -25.53
CA VAL A 229 12.75 13.12 -25.21
C VAL A 229 14.22 12.93 -24.86
N ASN A 230 15.14 13.59 -25.57
CA ASN A 230 16.56 13.56 -25.22
C ASN A 230 16.86 14.29 -23.91
N SER A 231 16.20 15.40 -23.58
CA SER A 231 16.43 16.09 -22.31
C SER A 231 15.86 15.30 -21.11
N SER A 232 14.73 14.61 -21.29
CA SER A 232 14.17 13.74 -20.26
C SER A 232 14.91 12.39 -20.15
N GLN A 233 15.44 11.85 -21.25
CA GLN A 233 16.39 10.73 -21.22
C GLN A 233 17.69 11.14 -20.55
N SER A 234 18.27 12.30 -20.88
CA SER A 234 19.49 12.79 -20.24
C SER A 234 19.30 13.03 -18.75
N PHE A 235 18.15 13.54 -18.31
CA PHE A 235 17.85 13.73 -16.89
C PHE A 235 17.66 12.39 -16.13
N LEU A 236 16.97 11.42 -16.75
CA LEU A 236 16.77 10.09 -16.18
C LEU A 236 18.08 9.26 -16.20
N VAL A 237 18.86 9.36 -17.27
CA VAL A 237 20.19 8.75 -17.42
C VAL A 237 21.20 9.37 -16.46
N TYR A 238 21.12 10.68 -16.21
CA TYR A 238 21.95 11.38 -15.23
C TYR A 238 21.65 10.86 -13.80
N TRP A 239 20.38 10.68 -13.43
CA TRP A 239 20.03 10.14 -12.11
C TRP A 239 20.24 8.62 -11.96
N ILE A 240 20.11 7.84 -13.03
CA ILE A 240 20.18 6.36 -12.99
C ILE A 240 21.62 5.82 -13.03
N GLN A 241 22.60 6.62 -13.48
CA GLN A 241 23.94 6.09 -13.81
C GLN A 241 25.09 6.51 -12.90
N HIS A 242 24.90 7.38 -11.90
CA HIS A 242 25.99 7.71 -11.00
C HIS A 242 26.02 6.74 -9.83
N PRO A 243 27.14 6.01 -9.60
CA PRO A 243 27.32 5.31 -8.35
C PRO A 243 27.18 6.31 -7.20
N SER A 244 26.70 5.87 -6.04
CA SER A 244 26.56 6.71 -4.86
C SER A 244 26.93 5.96 -3.60
N ILE A 245 27.38 6.70 -2.60
CA ILE A 245 27.50 6.22 -1.22
C ILE A 245 26.36 6.86 -0.45
N GLU A 246 25.60 6.03 0.24
CA GLU A 246 24.54 6.43 1.13
C GLU A 246 24.93 6.05 2.55
N ILE A 247 24.89 7.02 3.46
CA ILE A 247 25.30 6.83 4.86
C ILE A 247 24.11 7.15 5.74
N SER A 248 23.65 6.16 6.51
CA SER A 248 22.62 6.33 7.53
C SER A 248 23.28 6.45 8.90
N PHE A 249 23.18 7.62 9.52
CA PHE A 249 23.88 7.91 10.77
C PHE A 249 23.12 8.88 11.68
N LYS A 250 23.51 8.93 12.95
CA LYS A 250 23.09 9.91 13.96
C LYS A 250 24.34 10.51 14.59
N THR A 251 24.30 11.79 14.96
CA THR A 251 25.43 12.47 15.60
C THR A 251 24.94 13.45 16.65
N ASP A 252 25.70 13.65 17.72
CA ASP A 252 25.43 14.67 18.73
C ASP A 252 25.82 16.10 18.29
N ASN A 253 26.51 16.26 17.15
CA ASN A 253 26.92 17.56 16.63
C ASN A 253 26.52 17.75 15.15
N TYR A 254 25.51 18.60 14.91
CA TYR A 254 24.97 18.90 13.58
C TYR A 254 25.66 20.07 12.87
N GLN A 255 26.57 20.80 13.54
CA GLN A 255 27.16 22.00 12.95
C GLN A 255 28.21 21.67 11.88
N GLU A 256 28.81 20.48 11.97
CA GLU A 256 29.84 20.05 11.04
C GLU A 256 29.30 19.08 9.99
N PRO A 257 29.68 19.27 8.72
CA PRO A 257 29.25 18.44 7.61
C PRO A 257 29.92 17.07 7.61
N LEU A 258 29.27 16.10 6.97
CA LEU A 258 29.86 14.81 6.63
C LEU A 258 30.54 14.93 5.27
N GLU A 259 31.79 14.46 5.16
CA GLU A 259 32.55 14.48 3.91
C GLU A 259 32.91 13.06 3.49
N VAL A 260 32.80 12.74 2.21
CA VAL A 260 33.21 11.45 1.66
C VAL A 260 34.22 11.67 0.57
N PHE A 261 35.43 11.20 0.80
CA PHE A 261 36.51 11.16 -0.17
C PHE A 261 36.52 9.79 -0.83
N TYR A 262 36.75 9.74 -2.13
CA TYR A 262 36.86 8.48 -2.86
C TYR A 262 38.02 8.51 -3.84
N ASN A 263 38.61 7.35 -4.08
CA ASN A 263 39.72 7.20 -5.01
C ASN A 263 39.31 6.31 -6.18
N ASN A 264 39.56 6.82 -7.39
CA ASN A 264 39.23 6.17 -8.65
C ASN A 264 40.32 5.18 -9.15
N GLY A 265 41.38 4.95 -8.36
CA GLY A 265 42.50 4.06 -8.71
C GLY A 265 43.59 4.68 -9.59
N ILE A 266 43.60 6.01 -9.76
CA ILE A 266 44.58 6.72 -10.60
C ILE A 266 45.77 7.25 -9.78
N GLU A 267 45.56 7.60 -8.51
CA GLU A 267 46.60 8.06 -7.58
C GLU A 267 46.54 7.25 -6.28
N SER A 268 47.64 7.08 -5.55
CA SER A 268 47.70 6.23 -4.35
C SER A 268 47.15 6.90 -3.08
N VAL A 269 46.63 8.12 -3.16
CA VAL A 269 46.21 8.96 -2.03
C VAL A 269 44.84 9.57 -2.32
N TYR A 270 43.98 9.69 -1.31
CA TYR A 270 42.74 10.47 -1.43
C TYR A 270 43.10 11.90 -1.85
N ASP A 271 42.66 12.34 -3.03
CA ASP A 271 42.89 13.70 -3.48
C ASP A 271 41.73 14.62 -3.07
N ASP A 272 42.01 15.92 -2.92
CA ASP A 272 40.98 16.92 -2.58
C ASP A 272 40.03 17.23 -3.77
N LYS A 273 40.15 16.50 -4.88
CA LYS A 273 39.33 16.71 -6.09
C LYS A 273 38.14 15.76 -6.16
N HIS A 274 38.20 14.62 -5.48
CA HIS A 274 37.17 13.59 -5.48
C HIS A 274 36.52 13.45 -4.09
N TYR A 275 35.79 14.49 -3.69
CA TYR A 275 35.02 14.47 -2.46
C TYR A 275 33.63 15.07 -2.62
N GLU A 276 32.70 14.59 -1.81
CA GLU A 276 31.35 15.15 -1.66
C GLU A 276 31.13 15.59 -0.22
N LYS A 277 30.44 16.71 -0.05
CA LYS A 277 30.23 17.35 1.26
C LYS A 277 28.75 17.62 1.48
N ARG A 278 28.21 17.14 2.60
CA ARG A 278 26.78 17.26 2.91
C ARG A 278 26.57 17.79 4.33
N LYS A 279 25.61 18.71 4.47
CA LYS A 279 25.20 19.22 5.78
C LYS A 279 24.43 18.16 6.55
N VAL A 280 24.62 18.17 7.86
CA VAL A 280 23.95 17.32 8.83
C VAL A 280 22.75 18.09 9.40
N TYR A 281 21.58 17.44 9.48
CA TYR A 281 20.32 18.02 9.91
C TYR A 281 19.86 17.38 11.23
N GLY A 282 20.22 18.01 12.35
CA GLY A 282 19.74 17.62 13.68
C GLY A 282 20.60 16.56 14.39
N THR A 283 20.28 16.33 15.67
CA THR A 283 21.12 15.53 16.59
C THR A 283 20.47 14.25 17.13
N ASN A 284 19.15 14.11 17.02
CA ASN A 284 18.42 13.13 17.83
C ASN A 284 17.88 11.93 17.02
N ASP A 285 17.80 12.04 15.69
CA ASP A 285 17.26 11.01 14.80
C ASP A 285 18.32 10.56 13.78
N PHE A 286 18.19 9.31 13.30
CA PHE A 286 18.97 8.83 12.16
C PHE A 286 18.61 9.61 10.90
N GLN A 287 19.64 10.03 10.17
CA GLN A 287 19.52 10.70 8.89
C GLN A 287 20.30 9.95 7.83
N THR A 288 19.77 9.95 6.61
CA THR A 288 20.39 9.33 5.44
C THR A 288 20.94 10.41 4.52
N VAL A 289 22.22 10.31 4.20
CA VAL A 289 22.89 11.23 3.29
C VAL A 289 23.38 10.47 2.06
N ILE A 290 22.92 10.89 0.87
CA ILE A 290 23.32 10.32 -0.41
C ILE A 290 24.35 11.24 -1.08
N MET A 291 25.51 10.67 -1.37
CA MET A 291 26.63 11.33 -2.02
C MET A 291 26.89 10.67 -3.38
N PRO A 292 26.64 11.37 -4.50
CA PRO A 292 26.92 10.84 -5.82
C PRO A 292 28.43 10.75 -6.05
N ILE A 293 28.87 9.74 -6.79
CA ILE A 293 30.27 9.47 -7.04
C ILE A 293 30.51 9.39 -8.55
N SER A 294 31.70 9.79 -8.98
CA SER A 294 32.11 9.62 -10.36
C SER A 294 32.12 8.14 -10.77
N LYS A 295 31.91 7.85 -12.06
CA LYS A 295 31.83 6.47 -12.58
C LYS A 295 33.18 5.74 -12.61
N GLU A 296 34.27 6.44 -12.39
CA GLU A 296 35.61 5.91 -12.57
C GLU A 296 36.00 5.13 -11.30
N GLY A 297 36.08 3.80 -11.41
CA GLY A 297 36.47 2.79 -10.42
C GLY A 297 36.65 3.20 -8.94
N LEU A 298 35.60 3.06 -8.12
CA LEU A 298 35.69 3.25 -6.66
C LEU A 298 36.56 2.17 -6.00
N GLN A 299 37.85 2.44 -5.77
CA GLN A 299 38.75 1.49 -5.11
C GLN A 299 38.77 1.70 -3.61
N ASN A 300 38.91 2.97 -3.20
CA ASN A 300 39.01 3.34 -1.78
C ASN A 300 37.97 4.40 -1.43
N VAL A 301 37.43 4.31 -0.22
CA VAL A 301 36.44 5.26 0.32
C VAL A 301 36.91 5.71 1.69
N ARG A 302 36.87 7.02 1.96
CA ARG A 302 37.11 7.61 3.27
C ARG A 302 35.89 8.45 3.65
N ILE A 303 35.34 8.19 4.82
CA ILE A 303 34.22 8.94 5.40
C ILE A 303 34.79 9.78 6.52
N ASP A 304 34.70 11.09 6.37
CA ASP A 304 35.18 12.07 7.32
C ASP A 304 34.05 12.62 8.19
N PHE A 305 34.35 12.67 9.47
CA PHE A 305 33.49 13.12 10.54
C PHE A 305 33.97 14.44 11.11
N GLY A 306 34.64 15.31 10.34
CA GLY A 306 34.87 16.74 10.63
C GLY A 306 35.67 17.07 11.90
N GLY A 307 36.00 18.35 12.08
CA GLY A 307 37.03 18.83 13.01
C GLY A 307 36.83 18.57 14.51
N SER A 308 35.58 18.43 14.96
CA SER A 308 35.23 18.46 16.37
C SER A 308 35.12 17.07 17.00
N ALA A 309 35.45 16.97 18.29
CA ALA A 309 35.13 15.78 19.08
C ALA A 309 33.61 15.56 19.10
N ARG A 310 33.16 14.35 18.79
CA ARG A 310 31.73 14.01 18.70
C ARG A 310 31.48 12.52 18.79
N LYS A 311 30.24 12.16 19.06
CA LYS A 311 29.77 10.79 18.96
C LYS A 311 28.92 10.63 17.70
N ILE A 312 29.21 9.58 16.93
CA ILE A 312 28.47 9.22 15.73
C ILE A 312 28.00 7.77 15.85
N GLU A 313 26.74 7.54 15.55
CA GLU A 313 26.15 6.20 15.45
C GLU A 313 25.84 5.94 13.97
N ILE A 314 26.55 5.01 13.34
CA ILE A 314 26.35 4.65 11.93
C ILE A 314 25.51 3.38 11.89
N ALA A 315 24.29 3.47 11.34
CA ALA A 315 23.43 2.32 11.11
C ALA A 315 23.91 1.51 9.91
N SER A 316 24.20 2.19 8.78
CA SER A 316 24.69 1.52 7.58
C SER A 316 25.41 2.46 6.62
N VAL A 317 26.32 1.88 5.83
CA VAL A 317 26.91 2.49 4.64
C VAL A 317 26.51 1.65 3.44
N THR A 318 25.67 2.20 2.57
CA THR A 318 25.21 1.55 1.34
C THR A 318 25.99 2.10 0.16
N ILE A 319 26.74 1.24 -0.51
CA ILE A 319 27.45 1.57 -1.73
C ILE A 319 26.60 1.10 -2.90
N ARG A 320 26.03 2.06 -3.65
CA ARG A 320 25.21 1.81 -4.83
C ARG A 320 26.08 1.96 -6.08
N LYS A 321 26.31 0.87 -6.80
CA LYS A 321 27.00 0.90 -8.10
C LYS A 321 26.03 1.29 -9.23
N SER A 322 24.76 0.91 -9.08
CA SER A 322 23.66 1.29 -9.95
C SER A 322 22.33 1.18 -9.21
N LEU A 323 21.23 1.49 -9.89
CA LEU A 323 19.87 1.30 -9.37
C LEU A 323 19.54 -0.18 -9.03
N PHE A 324 20.32 -1.14 -9.54
CA PHE A 324 20.07 -2.58 -9.41
C PHE A 324 21.18 -3.33 -8.67
N GLU A 325 22.31 -2.68 -8.36
CA GLU A 325 23.48 -3.32 -7.74
C GLU A 325 23.96 -2.42 -6.60
N GLN A 326 23.80 -2.90 -5.37
CA GLN A 326 24.21 -2.21 -4.16
C GLN A 326 24.76 -3.20 -3.14
N LYS A 327 25.66 -2.73 -2.28
CA LYS A 327 26.12 -3.46 -1.10
C LYS A 327 25.84 -2.61 0.14
N VAL A 328 25.14 -3.18 1.12
CA VAL A 328 24.84 -2.53 2.40
C VAL A 328 25.81 -3.08 3.43
N LEU A 329 26.58 -2.21 4.07
CA LEU A 329 27.53 -2.55 5.13
C LEU A 329 26.96 -2.03 6.45
N SER A 330 26.74 -2.89 7.43
CA SER A 330 26.19 -2.54 8.74
C SER A 330 26.86 -3.34 9.85
N GLY A 331 26.81 -2.84 11.09
CA GLY A 331 27.33 -3.56 12.25
C GLY A 331 28.80 -3.96 12.11
N SER A 332 29.13 -5.23 12.36
CA SER A 332 30.50 -5.76 12.23
C SER A 332 31.02 -5.70 10.79
N GLU A 333 30.17 -5.96 9.78
CA GLU A 333 30.58 -5.94 8.37
C GLU A 333 31.10 -4.55 7.96
N LEU A 334 30.53 -3.48 8.54
CA LEU A 334 31.02 -2.13 8.30
C LEU A 334 32.48 -1.97 8.73
N MET A 335 32.81 -2.38 9.96
CA MET A 335 34.16 -2.22 10.51
C MET A 335 35.16 -3.22 9.92
N GLU A 336 34.72 -4.39 9.45
CA GLU A 336 35.56 -5.32 8.69
C GLU A 336 35.96 -4.75 7.32
N ASN A 337 35.10 -3.91 6.72
CA ASN A 337 35.39 -3.28 5.43
C ASN A 337 36.05 -1.90 5.59
N PHE A 338 35.79 -1.16 6.67
CA PHE A 338 36.41 0.13 6.99
C PHE A 338 37.42 -0.02 8.14
N ASP A 339 38.54 -0.69 7.87
CA ASP A 339 39.53 -1.10 8.85
C ASP A 339 40.54 0.00 9.23
N GLN A 340 40.61 1.09 8.46
CA GLN A 340 41.50 2.21 8.72
C GLN A 340 40.77 3.36 9.39
N THR A 341 41.22 3.76 10.57
CA THR A 341 40.64 4.89 11.31
C THR A 341 41.71 5.92 11.70
N ASN A 342 41.31 7.18 11.80
CA ASN A 342 42.13 8.26 12.34
C ASN A 342 41.29 9.08 13.32
N CYS A 343 41.89 9.59 14.39
CA CYS A 343 41.20 10.35 15.45
C CYS A 343 39.90 9.70 15.98
N VAL A 344 39.76 8.36 15.84
CA VAL A 344 38.69 7.56 16.44
C VAL A 344 39.21 7.00 17.75
N LYS A 345 38.68 7.50 18.86
CA LYS A 345 39.12 7.13 20.22
C LYS A 345 38.71 5.72 20.59
N LYS A 346 37.48 5.37 20.26
CA LYS A 346 36.89 4.04 20.46
C LYS A 346 35.71 3.88 19.53
N TYR A 347 35.41 2.64 19.19
CA TYR A 347 34.13 2.27 18.60
C TYR A 347 33.50 1.11 19.37
N LYS A 348 32.18 1.03 19.35
CA LYS A 348 31.40 -0.05 19.95
C LYS A 348 30.52 -0.66 18.88
N LEU A 349 30.62 -1.98 18.72
CA LEU A 349 29.77 -2.76 17.83
C LEU A 349 28.45 -3.09 18.54
N GLY A 350 27.34 -2.82 17.86
CA GLY A 350 25.99 -3.16 18.28
C GLY A 350 25.08 -3.24 17.05
N GLU A 351 23.79 -2.94 17.22
CA GLU A 351 22.85 -2.76 16.09
C GLU A 351 23.32 -1.65 15.13
N TYR A 352 24.03 -0.66 15.65
CA TYR A 352 24.75 0.38 14.94
C TYR A 352 26.21 0.41 15.42
N VAL A 353 27.09 0.97 14.59
CA VAL A 353 28.49 1.22 14.95
C VAL A 353 28.57 2.59 15.61
N GLU A 354 28.82 2.59 16.92
CA GLU A 354 29.05 3.83 17.68
C GLU A 354 30.54 4.18 17.60
N ILE A 355 30.85 5.39 17.14
CA ILE A 355 32.21 5.93 16.95
C ILE A 355 32.33 7.17 17.84
N GLU A 356 33.26 7.16 18.80
CA GLU A 356 33.64 8.36 19.56
C GLU A 356 34.90 8.97 18.90
N CYS A 357 34.73 10.17 18.35
CA CYS A 357 35.77 10.93 17.66
C CYS A 357 36.45 11.91 18.62
N GLU A 358 37.78 12.04 18.51
CA GLU A 358 38.53 13.12 19.14
C GLU A 358 38.53 14.37 18.24
N ALA A 359 38.80 15.54 18.83
CA ALA A 359 39.00 16.75 18.06
C ALA A 359 40.24 16.58 17.17
N GLY A 360 40.12 16.83 15.87
CA GLY A 360 41.15 16.48 14.88
C GLY A 360 40.55 16.28 13.49
N ASP A 361 40.99 15.22 12.79
CA ASP A 361 40.50 14.85 11.46
C ASP A 361 39.96 13.39 11.49
N PRO A 362 38.86 13.15 12.22
CA PRO A 362 38.32 11.82 12.45
C PRO A 362 37.69 11.23 11.19
N TYR A 363 38.23 10.10 10.74
CA TYR A 363 37.68 9.38 9.60
C TYR A 363 37.73 7.86 9.77
N ILE A 364 36.88 7.17 9.01
CA ILE A 364 37.05 5.76 8.67
C ILE A 364 37.31 5.61 7.18
N SER A 365 38.11 4.64 6.79
CA SER A 365 38.44 4.39 5.39
C SER A 365 38.56 2.92 5.06
N SER A 366 38.29 2.59 3.80
CA SER A 366 38.37 1.26 3.23
C SER A 366 39.29 1.27 2.01
N ASN A 367 40.28 0.38 2.01
CA ASN A 367 41.18 0.13 0.87
C ASN A 367 40.89 -1.17 0.12
N SER A 368 39.82 -1.88 0.51
CA SER A 368 39.56 -3.25 0.08
C SER A 368 38.12 -3.47 -0.37
N LEU A 369 37.47 -2.44 -0.90
CA LEU A 369 36.16 -2.57 -1.57
C LEU A 369 36.31 -3.24 -2.95
N LYS A 370 36.93 -4.43 -3.00
CA LYS A 370 37.13 -5.25 -4.21
C LYS A 370 35.82 -5.59 -4.92
N PHE A 371 34.69 -5.54 -4.21
CA PHE A 371 33.36 -5.74 -4.77
C PHE A 371 32.99 -4.71 -5.87
N LEU A 372 33.71 -3.59 -5.95
CA LEU A 372 33.46 -2.51 -6.91
C LEU A 372 34.27 -2.60 -8.19
N GLU A 373 35.08 -3.65 -8.40
CA GLU A 373 35.64 -3.91 -9.72
C GLU A 373 34.50 -4.00 -10.76
N TYR A 374 34.53 -3.08 -11.71
CA TYR A 374 33.47 -2.90 -12.70
C TYR A 374 33.48 -4.08 -13.68
N ASP A 375 32.78 -5.18 -13.37
CA ASP A 375 32.52 -6.22 -14.36
C ASP A 375 31.53 -5.67 -15.40
N GLY A 376 32.06 -5.31 -16.57
CA GLY A 376 31.31 -4.69 -17.68
C GLY A 376 30.09 -5.50 -18.15
N ARG A 377 29.90 -6.73 -17.68
CA ARG A 377 28.74 -7.58 -17.98
C ARG A 377 27.41 -7.03 -17.43
N GLY A 378 27.40 -6.42 -16.23
CA GLY A 378 26.17 -5.88 -15.63
C GLY A 378 25.63 -4.64 -16.37
N ALA A 379 26.54 -3.75 -16.77
CA ALA A 379 26.22 -2.59 -17.61
C ALA A 379 25.72 -3.01 -19.01
N MET A 380 26.22 -4.13 -19.54
CA MET A 380 25.74 -4.70 -20.79
C MET A 380 24.31 -5.23 -20.68
N GLY A 381 23.92 -5.78 -19.52
CA GLY A 381 22.55 -6.21 -19.23
C GLY A 381 21.54 -5.07 -19.24
N ILE A 382 21.86 -3.95 -18.57
CA ILE A 382 21.02 -2.74 -18.53
C ILE A 382 20.97 -2.07 -19.91
N LEU A 383 22.12 -1.96 -20.58
CA LEU A 383 22.18 -1.42 -21.95
C LEU A 383 21.35 -2.29 -22.90
N ASN A 384 21.38 -3.61 -22.75
CA ASN A 384 20.55 -4.54 -23.52
C ASN A 384 19.06 -4.41 -23.16
N MET A 385 18.70 -4.22 -21.89
CA MET A 385 17.31 -3.99 -21.48
C MET A 385 16.76 -2.67 -22.05
N VAL A 386 17.53 -1.58 -21.97
CA VAL A 386 17.16 -0.27 -22.56
C VAL A 386 17.11 -0.36 -24.09
N LYS A 387 18.04 -1.08 -24.72
CA LYS A 387 17.99 -1.38 -26.16
C LYS A 387 16.77 -2.20 -26.53
N TRP A 388 16.38 -3.20 -25.74
CA TRP A 388 15.18 -4.01 -25.97
C TRP A 388 13.90 -3.21 -25.76
N LEU A 389 13.83 -2.38 -24.72
CA LEU A 389 12.68 -1.50 -24.49
C LEU A 389 12.55 -0.46 -25.61
N GLY A 390 13.68 0.13 -26.01
CA GLY A 390 13.77 1.04 -27.15
C GLY A 390 13.41 0.38 -28.47
N PHE A 391 13.84 -0.88 -28.69
CA PHE A 391 13.50 -1.68 -29.87
C PHE A 391 12.01 -2.04 -29.91
N CYS A 392 11.42 -2.43 -28.77
CA CYS A 392 9.98 -2.69 -28.64
C CYS A 392 9.16 -1.41 -28.89
N LEU A 393 9.61 -0.26 -28.37
CA LEU A 393 8.96 1.04 -28.63
C LEU A 393 9.14 1.48 -30.08
N ALA A 394 10.29 1.24 -30.69
CA ALA A 394 10.57 1.52 -32.10
C ALA A 394 9.73 0.64 -33.03
N ILE A 395 9.62 -0.67 -32.77
CA ILE A 395 8.71 -1.56 -33.49
C ILE A 395 7.27 -1.08 -33.33
N THR A 396 6.85 -0.72 -32.12
CA THR A 396 5.50 -0.20 -31.89
C THR A 396 5.25 1.09 -32.65
N ALA A 397 6.24 2.01 -32.70
CA ALA A 397 6.17 3.25 -33.45
C ALA A 397 6.14 3.03 -34.96
N VAL A 398 6.98 2.13 -35.49
CA VAL A 398 7.02 1.76 -36.92
C VAL A 398 5.73 1.06 -37.34
N VAL A 399 5.22 0.12 -36.54
CA VAL A 399 3.92 -0.53 -36.78
C VAL A 399 2.79 0.51 -36.72
N THR A 400 2.84 1.45 -35.79
CA THR A 400 1.83 2.53 -35.69
C THR A 400 1.93 3.52 -36.86
N LEU A 401 3.13 3.83 -37.34
CA LEU A 401 3.38 4.68 -38.51
C LEU A 401 2.99 3.98 -39.82
N PHE A 402 3.25 2.68 -39.94
CA PHE A 402 2.84 1.86 -41.07
C PHE A 402 1.31 1.71 -41.13
N ILE A 403 0.66 1.50 -39.98
CA ILE A 403 -0.80 1.56 -39.84
C ILE A 403 -1.33 2.97 -40.14
N TYR A 404 -0.60 4.03 -39.77
CA TYR A 404 -0.94 5.42 -40.05
C TYR A 404 -0.86 5.77 -41.54
N GLU A 405 0.16 5.32 -42.28
CA GLU A 405 0.29 5.49 -43.74
C GLU A 405 -0.83 4.74 -44.49
N ILE A 406 -1.12 3.51 -44.08
CA ILE A 406 -2.25 2.72 -44.61
C ILE A 406 -3.58 3.44 -44.32
N LEU A 407 -3.76 4.00 -43.11
CA LEU A 407 -4.96 4.75 -42.75
C LEU A 407 -5.04 6.13 -43.42
N HIS A 408 -3.91 6.79 -43.67
CA HIS A 408 -3.83 8.09 -44.34
C HIS A 408 -4.20 7.97 -45.82
N HIS A 409 -3.82 6.89 -46.48
CA HIS A 409 -4.29 6.58 -47.84
C HIS A 409 -5.78 6.24 -47.90
N VAL A 410 -6.38 5.75 -46.81
CA VAL A 410 -7.83 5.49 -46.70
C VAL A 410 -8.63 6.78 -46.35
N VAL A 411 -7.98 7.89 -45.99
CA VAL A 411 -8.58 9.13 -45.46
C VAL A 411 -9.15 10.11 -46.53
N SER A 412 -9.43 9.64 -47.75
CA SER A 412 -10.32 10.37 -48.69
C SER A 412 -11.80 10.37 -48.27
N ILE A 413 -12.20 9.57 -47.26
CA ILE A 413 -13.60 9.44 -46.78
C ILE A 413 -13.75 10.28 -45.50
N LYS A 414 -13.62 11.61 -45.65
CA LYS A 414 -13.44 12.59 -44.56
C LYS A 414 -14.77 13.19 -44.10
N TYR A 415 -15.13 12.96 -42.83
CA TYR A 415 -15.52 13.99 -41.83
C TYR A 415 -16.12 13.35 -40.56
N PHE A 416 -16.71 12.16 -40.66
CA PHE A 416 -17.20 11.40 -39.50
C PHE A 416 -16.08 10.74 -38.68
N PHE A 417 -14.97 10.35 -39.33
CA PHE A 417 -13.86 9.66 -38.67
C PHE A 417 -12.96 10.58 -37.82
N LEU A 418 -12.88 11.89 -38.11
CA LEU A 418 -11.94 12.78 -37.41
C LEU A 418 -12.28 12.93 -35.91
N ASN A 419 -13.57 13.07 -35.59
CA ASN A 419 -14.04 13.12 -34.19
C ASN A 419 -13.87 11.76 -33.48
N LYS A 420 -14.01 10.64 -34.21
CA LYS A 420 -13.79 9.29 -33.68
C LYS A 420 -12.29 9.00 -33.47
N LEU A 421 -11.43 9.54 -34.33
CA LEU A 421 -9.96 9.45 -34.22
C LEU A 421 -9.42 10.30 -33.07
N LEU A 422 -9.92 11.52 -32.87
CA LEU A 422 -9.58 12.34 -31.71
C LEU A 422 -9.99 11.66 -30.39
N ASP A 423 -11.20 11.10 -30.33
CA ASP A 423 -11.68 10.33 -29.18
C ASP A 423 -10.88 9.03 -28.97
N MET A 424 -10.38 8.38 -30.04
CA MET A 424 -9.45 7.25 -29.90
C MET A 424 -8.08 7.68 -29.39
N ARG A 425 -7.48 8.75 -29.92
CA ARG A 425 -6.16 9.26 -29.51
C ARG A 425 -6.13 9.63 -28.03
N VAL A 426 -7.13 10.39 -27.56
CA VAL A 426 -7.23 10.77 -26.13
C VAL A 426 -7.31 9.50 -25.26
N ARG A 427 -8.11 8.50 -25.65
CA ARG A 427 -8.22 7.24 -24.87
C ARG A 427 -6.92 6.45 -24.79
N TYR A 428 -6.13 6.39 -25.86
CA TYR A 428 -4.84 5.69 -25.83
C TYR A 428 -3.80 6.47 -25.05
N ILE A 429 -3.72 7.79 -25.24
CA ILE A 429 -2.81 8.67 -24.49
C ILE A 429 -3.12 8.61 -23.00
N THR A 430 -4.39 8.74 -22.58
CA THR A 430 -4.77 8.65 -21.17
C THR A 430 -4.39 7.30 -20.56
N LYS A 431 -4.56 6.19 -21.29
CA LYS A 431 -4.15 4.87 -20.80
C LYS A 431 -2.63 4.73 -20.71
N ALA A 432 -1.89 5.25 -21.68
CA ALA A 432 -0.44 5.22 -21.68
C ALA A 432 0.14 6.07 -20.56
N VAL A 433 -0.39 7.28 -20.35
CA VAL A 433 -0.03 8.16 -19.23
C VAL A 433 -0.37 7.50 -17.90
N LEU A 434 -1.56 6.90 -17.76
CA LEU A 434 -1.93 6.19 -16.54
C LEU A 434 -0.98 5.01 -16.27
N LEU A 435 -0.65 4.23 -17.31
CA LEU A 435 0.30 3.12 -17.19
C LEU A 435 1.69 3.61 -16.80
N LEU A 436 2.19 4.68 -17.43
CA LEU A 436 3.49 5.27 -17.11
C LEU A 436 3.52 5.78 -15.66
N MET A 437 2.49 6.52 -15.24
CA MET A 437 2.36 6.96 -13.84
C MET A 437 2.30 5.77 -12.89
N THR A 438 1.53 4.73 -13.23
CA THR A 438 1.48 3.50 -12.44
C THR A 438 2.86 2.88 -12.28
N VAL A 439 3.62 2.73 -13.38
CA VAL A 439 4.96 2.16 -13.32
C VAL A 439 5.88 3.02 -12.45
N LEU A 440 5.92 4.34 -12.69
CA LEU A 440 6.78 5.26 -11.94
C LEU A 440 6.46 5.27 -10.44
N ILE A 441 5.18 5.30 -10.08
CA ILE A 441 4.74 5.26 -8.67
C ILE A 441 5.08 3.91 -8.06
N PHE A 442 4.79 2.81 -8.75
CA PHE A 442 5.02 1.46 -8.25
C PHE A 442 6.50 1.19 -8.00
N VAL A 443 7.38 1.48 -8.96
CA VAL A 443 8.82 1.24 -8.78
C VAL A 443 9.47 2.21 -7.78
N SER A 444 8.79 3.30 -7.41
CA SER A 444 9.28 4.22 -6.38
C SER A 444 9.10 3.69 -4.95
N VAL A 445 8.38 2.56 -4.79
CA VAL A 445 8.09 1.97 -3.48
C VAL A 445 8.93 0.69 -3.31
N PRO A 446 9.63 0.55 -2.17
CA PRO A 446 10.42 -0.64 -1.90
C PRO A 446 9.53 -1.86 -1.65
N LEU A 447 10.13 -3.05 -1.74
CA LEU A 447 9.47 -4.26 -1.26
C LEU A 447 9.46 -4.32 0.26
N TYR A 448 8.37 -4.88 0.77
CA TYR A 448 8.21 -5.29 2.14
C TYR A 448 8.43 -6.79 2.22
N PHE A 449 9.29 -7.22 3.13
CA PHE A 449 9.45 -8.64 3.42
C PHE A 449 8.90 -8.89 4.82
N THR A 450 8.30 -10.05 5.01
CA THR A 450 7.76 -10.53 6.28
C THR A 450 8.47 -11.82 6.68
N VAL A 451 8.15 -12.37 7.85
CA VAL A 451 8.57 -13.71 8.25
C VAL A 451 8.27 -14.76 7.17
N ASP A 452 7.07 -14.73 6.58
CA ASP A 452 6.70 -15.63 5.50
C ASP A 452 7.53 -15.40 4.22
N SER A 453 8.00 -14.17 3.96
CA SER A 453 8.89 -13.88 2.83
C SER A 453 10.24 -14.61 2.96
N ALA A 454 10.83 -14.64 4.16
CA ALA A 454 12.05 -15.41 4.42
C ALA A 454 11.83 -16.90 4.18
N TRP A 455 10.70 -17.44 4.64
CA TRP A 455 10.31 -18.81 4.32
C TRP A 455 10.25 -19.05 2.81
N TYR A 456 9.72 -18.14 1.98
CA TYR A 456 9.67 -18.39 0.54
C TYR A 456 11.03 -18.27 -0.14
N LEU A 457 11.88 -17.35 0.32
CA LEU A 457 13.25 -17.17 -0.19
C LEU A 457 14.15 -18.35 0.18
N SER A 458 14.01 -18.91 1.38
CA SER A 458 14.81 -20.06 1.81
C SER A 458 14.53 -21.33 1.00
N TYR A 459 13.45 -21.39 0.21
CA TYR A 459 13.13 -22.52 -0.67
C TYR A 459 13.79 -22.39 -2.06
N LEU A 460 14.44 -21.26 -2.36
CA LEU A 460 15.22 -21.13 -3.60
C LEU A 460 16.37 -22.13 -3.66
N LYS A 461 16.95 -22.51 -2.51
CA LYS A 461 18.02 -23.50 -2.39
C LYS A 461 17.70 -24.87 -3.02
N TYR A 462 16.41 -25.25 -3.08
CA TYR A 462 15.99 -26.49 -3.76
C TYR A 462 16.09 -26.37 -5.29
N PHE A 463 15.73 -25.22 -5.86
CA PHE A 463 15.82 -24.97 -7.31
C PHE A 463 17.26 -24.69 -7.76
N GLU A 464 18.08 -24.13 -6.87
CA GLU A 464 19.52 -23.93 -7.08
C GLU A 464 20.34 -25.23 -6.95
N GLY A 465 19.72 -26.33 -6.50
CA GLY A 465 20.40 -27.62 -6.31
C GLY A 465 21.29 -27.68 -5.06
N LYS A 466 21.21 -26.68 -4.17
CA LYS A 466 21.91 -26.65 -2.87
C LYS A 466 21.31 -27.66 -1.88
N GLU A 467 20.02 -27.97 -2.00
CA GLU A 467 19.31 -28.96 -1.16
C GLU A 467 18.45 -29.93 -1.98
N VAL A 468 18.16 -31.11 -1.41
CA VAL A 468 17.32 -32.13 -2.04
C VAL A 468 15.83 -31.89 -1.78
N PHE A 469 15.00 -32.03 -2.82
CA PHE A 469 13.54 -31.84 -2.71
C PHE A 469 12.87 -32.75 -1.68
N ALA A 470 13.48 -33.88 -1.28
CA ALA A 470 12.96 -34.73 -0.22
C ALA A 470 12.82 -34.02 1.14
N LYS A 471 13.57 -32.94 1.39
CA LYS A 471 13.44 -32.11 2.58
C LYS A 471 12.37 -31.00 2.44
N TRP A 472 11.72 -30.88 1.28
CA TRP A 472 10.69 -29.87 1.06
C TRP A 472 9.50 -30.08 2.01
N ASN A 473 9.14 -29.03 2.76
CA ASN A 473 7.95 -29.08 3.60
C ASN A 473 6.68 -29.00 2.74
N LEU A 474 5.93 -30.09 2.69
CA LEU A 474 4.70 -30.23 1.90
C LEU A 474 3.58 -29.25 2.29
N ILE A 475 3.68 -28.57 3.44
CA ILE A 475 2.77 -27.49 3.84
C ILE A 475 2.83 -26.34 2.85
N ARG A 476 4.02 -25.99 2.37
CA ARG A 476 4.25 -24.84 1.51
C ARG A 476 4.19 -25.28 0.05
N GLY A 477 3.41 -24.56 -0.73
CA GLY A 477 3.29 -24.78 -2.17
C GLY A 477 4.54 -24.37 -2.93
N TRP A 478 4.88 -25.11 -3.98
CA TRP A 478 6.10 -24.89 -4.79
C TRP A 478 6.01 -23.71 -5.75
N LEU A 479 4.79 -23.25 -6.09
CA LEU A 479 4.59 -22.28 -7.16
C LEU A 479 5.23 -20.93 -6.86
N PHE A 480 5.09 -20.42 -5.63
CA PHE A 480 5.61 -19.09 -5.30
C PHE A 480 7.14 -19.04 -5.22
N PRO A 481 7.83 -19.96 -4.50
CA PRO A 481 9.28 -20.04 -4.57
C PRO A 481 9.81 -20.24 -6.00
N TYR A 482 9.12 -21.04 -6.82
CA TYR A 482 9.51 -21.22 -8.22
C TYR A 482 9.38 -19.94 -9.05
N LEU A 483 8.33 -19.14 -8.82
CA LEU A 483 8.17 -17.84 -9.48
C LEU A 483 9.26 -16.84 -9.04
N ILE A 484 9.62 -16.84 -7.76
CA ILE A 484 10.74 -16.04 -7.25
C ILE A 484 12.04 -16.50 -7.93
N TYR A 485 12.29 -17.80 -8.01
CA TYR A 485 13.47 -18.36 -8.69
C TYR A 485 13.54 -17.94 -10.16
N ILE A 486 12.47 -18.12 -10.95
CA ILE A 486 12.48 -17.68 -12.36
C ILE A 486 12.74 -16.17 -12.46
N THR A 487 12.10 -15.39 -11.60
CA THR A 487 12.26 -13.93 -11.59
C THR A 487 13.69 -13.55 -11.24
N SER A 488 14.33 -14.25 -10.30
CA SER A 488 15.72 -14.01 -9.93
C SER A 488 16.68 -14.37 -11.05
N GLN A 489 16.39 -15.40 -11.84
CA GLN A 489 17.16 -15.72 -13.05
C GLN A 489 17.01 -14.66 -14.16
N LEU A 490 15.84 -14.01 -14.26
CA LEU A 490 15.56 -13.03 -15.32
C LEU A 490 16.02 -11.61 -14.98
N PHE A 491 15.87 -11.19 -13.72
CA PHE A 491 16.07 -9.81 -13.28
C PHE A 491 17.10 -9.66 -12.15
N GLY A 492 17.72 -10.76 -11.70
CA GLY A 492 18.57 -10.80 -10.52
C GLY A 492 17.77 -11.02 -9.23
N LEU A 493 18.41 -11.65 -8.23
CA LEU A 493 17.83 -11.82 -6.89
C LEU A 493 17.98 -10.52 -6.07
N THR A 494 17.39 -9.43 -6.56
CA THR A 494 17.42 -8.13 -5.91
C THR A 494 15.99 -7.67 -5.60
N SER A 495 15.83 -6.74 -4.66
CA SER A 495 14.51 -6.16 -4.37
C SER A 495 13.86 -5.61 -5.64
N GLN A 496 14.61 -4.92 -6.50
CA GLN A 496 14.14 -4.37 -7.77
C GLN A 496 13.70 -5.47 -8.75
N GLY A 497 14.47 -6.57 -8.85
CA GLY A 497 14.10 -7.71 -9.68
C GLY A 497 12.77 -8.34 -9.25
N LEU A 498 12.55 -8.46 -7.94
CA LEU A 498 11.30 -8.93 -7.37
C LEU A 498 10.14 -7.92 -7.54
N VAL A 499 10.40 -6.60 -7.45
CA VAL A 499 9.41 -5.54 -7.76
C VAL A 499 8.89 -5.73 -9.18
N CYS A 500 9.73 -6.09 -10.16
CA CYS A 500 9.30 -6.31 -11.53
C CYS A 500 8.23 -7.41 -11.64
N LEU A 501 8.40 -8.54 -10.94
CA LEU A 501 7.38 -9.59 -10.88
C LEU A 501 6.06 -9.06 -10.32
N MET A 502 6.13 -8.36 -9.19
CA MET A 502 4.93 -7.85 -8.54
C MET A 502 4.22 -6.78 -9.37
N LEU A 503 4.99 -5.92 -10.05
CA LEU A 503 4.48 -4.93 -11.02
C LEU A 503 3.73 -5.59 -12.17
N LEU A 504 4.24 -6.70 -12.71
CA LEU A 504 3.55 -7.44 -13.79
C LEU A 504 2.18 -7.94 -13.35
N PHE A 505 2.09 -8.55 -12.16
CA PHE A 505 0.81 -8.99 -11.59
C PHE A 505 -0.11 -7.81 -11.26
N PHE A 506 0.46 -6.70 -10.80
CA PHE A 506 -0.30 -5.50 -10.53
C PHE A 506 -0.92 -4.90 -11.79
N ILE A 507 -0.16 -4.79 -12.89
CA ILE A 507 -0.66 -4.38 -14.20
C ILE A 507 -1.74 -5.34 -14.71
N LEU A 508 -1.53 -6.66 -14.57
CA LEU A 508 -2.52 -7.67 -14.92
C LEU A 508 -3.85 -7.42 -14.17
N THR A 509 -3.79 -7.18 -12.86
CA THR A 509 -4.95 -6.86 -12.03
C THR A 509 -5.67 -5.60 -12.50
N LEU A 510 -4.95 -4.53 -12.86
CA LEU A 510 -5.57 -3.34 -13.47
C LEU A 510 -6.29 -3.68 -14.78
N CYS A 511 -5.65 -4.45 -15.66
CA CYS A 511 -6.26 -4.91 -16.92
C CYS A 511 -7.52 -5.75 -16.69
N LEU A 512 -7.56 -6.54 -15.61
CA LEU A 512 -8.71 -7.32 -15.20
C LEU A 512 -9.85 -6.45 -14.67
N CYS A 513 -9.57 -5.43 -13.86
CA CYS A 513 -10.55 -4.42 -13.46
C CYS A 513 -11.15 -3.69 -14.68
N PHE A 514 -10.32 -3.29 -15.66
CA PHE A 514 -10.84 -2.72 -16.91
C PHE A 514 -11.70 -3.71 -17.71
N SER A 515 -11.30 -4.98 -17.75
CA SER A 515 -12.08 -6.05 -18.38
C SER A 515 -13.42 -6.26 -17.69
N PHE A 516 -13.46 -6.20 -16.36
CA PHE A 516 -14.67 -6.27 -15.56
C PHE A 516 -15.67 -5.18 -15.97
N PHE A 517 -15.26 -3.91 -15.99
CA PHE A 517 -16.15 -2.82 -16.40
C PHE A 517 -16.62 -2.93 -17.86
N LYS A 518 -15.84 -3.56 -18.74
CA LYS A 518 -16.28 -3.87 -20.10
C LYS A 518 -17.43 -4.89 -20.12
N ILE A 519 -17.41 -5.88 -19.22
CA ILE A 519 -18.49 -6.88 -19.09
C ILE A 519 -19.76 -6.22 -18.56
N VAL A 520 -19.64 -5.33 -17.57
CA VAL A 520 -20.78 -4.58 -17.01
C VAL A 520 -21.50 -3.81 -18.13
N GLY A 521 -20.76 -3.19 -19.06
CA GLY A 521 -21.31 -2.69 -20.32
C GLY A 521 -22.10 -1.36 -20.21
N ASP A 522 -22.01 -0.67 -19.08
CA ASP A 522 -22.75 0.57 -18.84
C ASP A 522 -21.99 1.80 -19.36
N GLN A 523 -22.56 2.52 -20.32
CA GLN A 523 -21.97 3.76 -20.85
C GLN A 523 -21.90 4.88 -19.81
N GLN A 524 -22.79 4.88 -18.80
CA GLN A 524 -22.78 5.86 -17.72
C GLN A 524 -21.59 5.67 -16.77
N LEU A 525 -21.05 4.45 -16.69
CA LEU A 525 -19.85 4.12 -15.92
C LEU A 525 -18.54 4.56 -16.59
N ARG A 526 -18.59 5.27 -17.73
CA ARG A 526 -17.39 5.61 -18.53
C ARG A 526 -16.29 6.29 -17.73
N TYR A 527 -16.64 7.24 -16.86
CA TYR A 527 -15.67 7.97 -16.04
C TYR A 527 -15.54 7.38 -14.63
N ILE A 528 -16.66 6.92 -14.07
CA ILE A 528 -16.71 6.38 -12.71
C ILE A 528 -15.81 5.15 -12.56
N LYS A 529 -15.68 4.32 -13.61
CA LYS A 529 -14.76 3.19 -13.59
C LYS A 529 -13.30 3.59 -13.34
N TYR A 530 -12.86 4.74 -13.83
CA TYR A 530 -11.49 5.22 -13.58
C TYR A 530 -11.35 5.67 -12.13
N ALA A 531 -12.37 6.32 -11.55
CA ALA A 531 -12.38 6.68 -10.14
C ALA A 531 -12.29 5.44 -9.24
N VAL A 532 -13.07 4.39 -9.52
CA VAL A 532 -13.00 3.13 -8.76
C VAL A 532 -11.63 2.47 -8.91
N ILE A 533 -11.07 2.43 -10.12
CA ILE A 533 -9.73 1.88 -10.34
C ILE A 533 -8.67 2.69 -9.62
N ILE A 534 -8.75 4.02 -9.60
CA ILE A 534 -7.83 4.89 -8.86
C ILE A 534 -7.95 4.65 -7.35
N ILE A 535 -9.17 4.53 -6.82
CA ILE A 535 -9.41 4.21 -5.40
C ILE A 535 -8.79 2.86 -5.04
N LEU A 536 -8.94 1.85 -5.89
CA LEU A 536 -8.32 0.54 -5.68
C LEU A 536 -6.79 0.58 -5.85
N PHE A 537 -6.29 1.34 -6.83
CA PHE A 537 -4.87 1.46 -7.16
C PHE A 537 -4.08 2.12 -6.03
N PHE A 538 -4.60 3.21 -5.48
CA PHE A 538 -3.94 3.93 -4.39
C PHE A 538 -4.29 3.38 -3.01
N ASN A 539 -5.19 2.40 -2.90
CA ASN A 539 -5.55 1.83 -1.60
C ASN A 539 -4.29 1.25 -0.93
N PRO A 540 -3.84 1.73 0.24
CA PRO A 540 -2.58 1.32 0.86
C PRO A 540 -2.53 -0.16 1.20
N VAL A 541 -3.69 -0.80 1.44
CA VAL A 541 -3.78 -2.26 1.61
C VAL A 541 -3.48 -2.95 0.28
N VAL A 542 -4.20 -2.59 -0.80
CA VAL A 542 -3.97 -3.18 -2.13
C VAL A 542 -2.55 -2.93 -2.60
N PHE A 543 -2.15 -1.67 -2.63
CA PHE A 543 -0.83 -1.29 -3.08
C PHE A 543 0.27 -1.94 -2.21
N GLY A 544 0.07 -1.98 -0.89
CA GLY A 544 0.99 -2.61 0.05
C GLY A 544 1.18 -4.10 -0.18
N TYR A 545 0.12 -4.88 -0.39
CA TYR A 545 0.25 -6.32 -0.68
C TYR A 545 0.96 -6.61 -2.00
N TYR A 546 0.88 -5.72 -2.99
CA TYR A 546 1.68 -5.85 -4.21
C TYR A 546 3.12 -5.34 -4.04
N HIS A 547 3.50 -4.89 -2.85
CA HIS A 547 4.88 -4.66 -2.47
C HIS A 547 5.35 -5.62 -1.37
N THR A 548 4.47 -6.39 -0.73
CA THR A 548 4.85 -7.42 0.23
C THR A 548 5.12 -8.77 -0.45
N LEU A 549 6.32 -9.36 -0.28
CA LEU A 549 6.69 -10.64 -0.88
C LEU A 549 5.92 -11.82 -0.23
N LEU A 550 4.64 -11.93 -0.57
CA LEU A 550 3.67 -12.86 -0.03
C LEU A 550 2.84 -13.50 -1.16
N THR A 551 2.18 -14.61 -0.86
CA THR A 551 1.32 -15.32 -1.83
C THR A 551 0.03 -14.57 -2.17
N GLU A 552 -0.35 -13.61 -1.33
CA GLU A 552 -1.64 -12.94 -1.31
C GLU A 552 -1.89 -12.08 -2.56
N PHE A 553 -0.87 -11.42 -3.11
CA PHE A 553 -1.04 -10.62 -4.35
C PHE A 553 -1.29 -11.49 -5.59
N LEU A 554 -0.63 -12.66 -5.66
CA LEU A 554 -0.88 -13.68 -6.69
C LEU A 554 -2.28 -14.26 -6.51
N GLY A 555 -2.65 -14.61 -5.27
CA GLY A 555 -3.99 -15.07 -4.93
C GLY A 555 -5.08 -14.10 -5.38
N ALA A 556 -4.88 -12.80 -5.13
CA ALA A 556 -5.79 -11.73 -5.53
C ALA A 556 -5.92 -11.61 -7.06
N SER A 557 -4.79 -11.64 -7.77
CA SER A 557 -4.74 -11.58 -9.24
C SER A 557 -5.46 -12.77 -9.88
N ILE A 558 -5.20 -13.98 -9.36
CA ILE A 558 -5.82 -15.23 -9.82
C ILE A 558 -7.32 -15.24 -9.50
N CYS A 559 -7.73 -14.83 -8.30
CA CYS A 559 -9.14 -14.77 -7.92
C CYS A 559 -9.93 -13.82 -8.83
N LEU A 560 -9.41 -12.59 -9.03
CA LEU A 560 -10.02 -11.62 -9.93
C LEU A 560 -10.04 -12.11 -11.39
N PHE A 561 -8.98 -12.77 -11.86
CA PHE A 561 -8.93 -13.37 -13.20
C PHE A 561 -10.07 -14.37 -13.39
N ASN A 562 -10.24 -15.30 -12.43
CA ASN A 562 -11.28 -16.32 -12.50
C ASN A 562 -12.67 -15.69 -12.47
N MET A 563 -12.89 -14.70 -11.59
CA MET A 563 -14.16 -13.99 -11.53
C MET A 563 -14.51 -13.30 -12.86
N VAL A 564 -13.56 -12.56 -13.45
CA VAL A 564 -13.73 -11.90 -14.75
C VAL A 564 -13.93 -12.92 -15.88
N PHE A 565 -13.17 -14.01 -15.88
CA PHE A 565 -13.28 -15.06 -16.89
C PHE A 565 -14.63 -15.76 -16.82
N PHE A 566 -15.09 -16.18 -15.65
CA PHE A 566 -16.39 -16.84 -15.50
C PHE A 566 -17.55 -15.89 -15.78
N LEU A 567 -17.45 -14.60 -15.45
CA LEU A 567 -18.43 -13.59 -15.89
C LEU A 567 -18.46 -13.43 -17.42
N LYS A 568 -17.31 -13.40 -18.10
CA LYS A 568 -17.25 -13.37 -19.57
C LYS A 568 -17.90 -14.60 -20.16
N ALA A 569 -17.58 -15.77 -19.63
CA ALA A 569 -18.16 -17.03 -20.07
C ALA A 569 -19.68 -17.06 -19.80
N TYR A 570 -20.12 -16.53 -18.66
CA TYR A 570 -21.53 -16.41 -18.26
C TYR A 570 -22.35 -15.63 -19.29
N TYR A 571 -21.85 -14.47 -19.73
CA TYR A 571 -22.51 -13.60 -20.72
C TYR A 571 -22.09 -13.86 -22.18
N ALA A 572 -21.39 -14.96 -22.48
CA ALA A 572 -20.94 -15.25 -23.84
C ALA A 572 -22.12 -15.64 -24.76
N PRO A 573 -22.10 -15.25 -26.06
CA PRO A 573 -23.15 -15.61 -27.01
C PRO A 573 -23.29 -17.11 -27.24
N ASP A 574 -24.53 -17.53 -27.50
CA ASP A 574 -24.93 -18.94 -27.63
C ASP A 574 -24.26 -19.74 -28.77
N GLY A 575 -23.73 -19.06 -29.79
CA GLY A 575 -23.11 -19.70 -30.96
C GLY A 575 -21.76 -20.41 -30.71
N GLY A 576 -21.19 -20.31 -29.49
CA GLY A 576 -19.88 -20.87 -29.14
C GLY A 576 -19.87 -21.86 -27.96
N LYS A 577 -21.03 -22.42 -27.59
CA LYS A 577 -21.23 -23.16 -26.32
C LYS A 577 -20.22 -24.28 -26.06
N ALA A 578 -19.83 -25.07 -27.06
CA ALA A 578 -18.88 -26.18 -26.89
C ALA A 578 -17.46 -25.67 -26.55
N ARG A 579 -16.96 -24.67 -27.28
CA ARG A 579 -15.64 -24.06 -27.05
C ARG A 579 -15.53 -23.49 -25.64
N TRP A 580 -16.58 -22.80 -25.18
CA TRP A 580 -16.59 -22.23 -23.82
C TRP A 580 -16.63 -23.29 -22.73
N ILE A 581 -17.24 -24.45 -22.96
CA ILE A 581 -17.22 -25.56 -21.99
C ILE A 581 -15.81 -26.10 -21.83
N VAL A 582 -15.14 -26.42 -22.94
CA VAL A 582 -13.76 -26.93 -22.92
C VAL A 582 -12.82 -25.90 -22.30
N LEU A 583 -12.94 -24.63 -22.70
CA LEU A 583 -12.10 -23.56 -22.15
C LEU A 583 -12.35 -23.35 -20.65
N LYS A 584 -13.61 -23.41 -20.18
CA LYS A 584 -13.91 -23.35 -18.75
C LYS A 584 -13.28 -24.51 -17.98
N ALA A 585 -13.40 -25.74 -18.50
CA ALA A 585 -12.81 -26.92 -17.85
C ALA A 585 -11.29 -26.79 -17.74
N PHE A 586 -10.63 -26.39 -18.83
CA PHE A 586 -9.19 -26.19 -18.86
C PHE A 586 -8.74 -25.08 -17.91
N VAL A 587 -9.36 -23.90 -17.98
CA VAL A 587 -9.01 -22.75 -17.11
C VAL A 587 -9.27 -23.09 -15.64
N LEU A 588 -10.39 -23.76 -15.33
CA LEU A 588 -10.71 -24.21 -13.98
C LEU A 588 -9.66 -25.20 -13.46
N ALA A 589 -9.31 -26.23 -14.24
CA ALA A 589 -8.32 -27.23 -13.86
C ALA A 589 -6.94 -26.61 -13.62
N LEU A 590 -6.46 -25.80 -14.56
CA LEU A 590 -5.17 -25.12 -14.46
C LEU A 590 -5.12 -24.21 -13.23
N ASN A 591 -6.13 -23.35 -13.05
CA ASN A 591 -6.14 -22.42 -11.93
C ASN A 591 -6.33 -23.12 -10.57
N LEU A 592 -7.03 -24.27 -10.52
CA LEU A 592 -7.09 -25.07 -9.29
C LEU A 592 -5.71 -25.63 -8.92
N ILE A 593 -4.97 -26.16 -9.90
CA ILE A 593 -3.60 -26.65 -9.67
C ILE A 593 -2.70 -25.50 -9.21
N LEU A 594 -2.74 -24.35 -9.89
CA LEU A 594 -1.93 -23.19 -9.54
C LEU A 594 -2.30 -22.63 -8.16
N ALA A 595 -3.59 -22.46 -7.87
CA ALA A 595 -4.06 -21.95 -6.59
C ALA A 595 -3.68 -22.89 -5.44
N TYR A 596 -3.86 -24.21 -5.61
CA TYR A 596 -3.45 -25.19 -4.60
C TYR A 596 -1.94 -25.20 -4.37
N SER A 597 -1.15 -25.14 -5.46
CA SER A 597 0.32 -25.08 -5.41
C SER A 597 0.85 -23.74 -4.92
N LEU A 598 -0.02 -22.72 -4.79
CA LEU A 598 0.27 -21.45 -4.15
C LEU A 598 -0.05 -21.52 -2.65
N LYS A 599 -1.28 -21.91 -2.33
CA LYS A 599 -1.78 -22.09 -0.96
C LYS A 599 -3.05 -22.95 -0.99
N GLN A 600 -3.15 -24.01 -0.17
CA GLN A 600 -4.28 -24.94 -0.28
C GLN A 600 -5.65 -24.27 -0.07
N THR A 601 -5.71 -23.25 0.78
CA THR A 601 -6.93 -22.48 1.07
C THR A 601 -7.45 -21.70 -0.15
N TYR A 602 -6.61 -21.45 -1.17
CA TYR A 602 -6.98 -20.70 -2.36
C TYR A 602 -7.79 -21.52 -3.37
N ILE A 603 -8.01 -22.83 -3.12
CA ILE A 603 -8.99 -23.62 -3.89
C ILE A 603 -10.35 -22.90 -3.90
N ALA A 604 -10.78 -22.36 -2.75
CA ALA A 604 -12.06 -21.66 -2.63
C ALA A 604 -12.16 -20.46 -3.60
N PHE A 605 -11.05 -19.72 -3.78
CA PHE A 605 -10.99 -18.55 -4.66
C PHE A 605 -11.23 -18.88 -6.14
N ILE A 606 -11.11 -20.15 -6.51
CA ILE A 606 -11.37 -20.65 -7.86
C ILE A 606 -12.73 -21.34 -7.95
N THR A 607 -13.03 -22.23 -7.01
CA THR A 607 -14.24 -23.06 -7.04
C THR A 607 -15.51 -22.25 -6.80
N ILE A 608 -15.49 -21.30 -5.86
CA ILE A 608 -16.68 -20.53 -5.49
C ILE A 608 -17.17 -19.63 -6.64
N PRO A 609 -16.34 -18.80 -7.31
CA PRO A 609 -16.78 -18.05 -8.48
C PRO A 609 -17.40 -18.94 -9.58
N PHE A 610 -16.81 -20.13 -9.80
CA PHE A 610 -17.32 -21.09 -10.78
C PHE A 610 -18.69 -21.63 -10.35
N VAL A 611 -18.82 -22.15 -9.12
CA VAL A 611 -20.08 -22.73 -8.61
C VAL A 611 -21.19 -21.69 -8.62
N VAL A 612 -20.92 -20.46 -8.19
CA VAL A 612 -21.89 -19.36 -8.17
C VAL A 612 -22.40 -19.03 -9.58
N THR A 613 -21.49 -18.90 -10.55
CA THR A 613 -21.89 -18.56 -11.93
C THR A 613 -22.70 -19.67 -12.59
N GLU A 614 -22.37 -20.94 -12.33
CA GLU A 614 -23.17 -22.07 -12.81
C GLU A 614 -24.50 -22.22 -12.04
N PHE A 615 -24.54 -21.88 -10.74
CA PHE A 615 -25.79 -21.81 -9.98
C PHE A 615 -26.74 -20.76 -10.53
N CYS A 616 -26.24 -19.58 -10.91
CA CYS A 616 -27.05 -18.53 -11.57
C CYS A 616 -27.65 -19.02 -12.90
N ARG A 617 -26.89 -19.78 -13.69
CA ARG A 617 -27.41 -20.42 -14.91
C ARG A 617 -28.48 -21.46 -14.61
N TRP A 618 -28.29 -22.24 -13.55
CA TRP A 618 -29.26 -23.24 -13.14
C TRP A 618 -30.59 -22.57 -12.72
N ILE A 619 -30.56 -21.48 -11.95
CA ILE A 619 -31.78 -20.71 -11.61
C ILE A 619 -32.52 -20.28 -12.89
N LYS A 620 -31.77 -19.92 -13.95
CA LYS A 620 -32.31 -19.57 -15.28
C LYS A 620 -32.73 -20.77 -16.16
N ARG A 621 -32.75 -21.98 -15.60
CA ARG A 621 -33.18 -23.24 -16.23
C ARG A 621 -32.31 -23.71 -17.40
N GLU A 622 -31.01 -23.41 -17.38
CA GLU A 622 -30.06 -23.99 -18.34
C GLU A 622 -29.69 -25.45 -18.00
N LYS A 623 -29.06 -26.17 -18.95
CA LYS A 623 -28.75 -27.62 -18.83
C LYS A 623 -27.73 -27.91 -17.71
N LYS A 624 -28.16 -28.65 -16.68
CA LYS A 624 -27.42 -28.87 -15.41
C LYS A 624 -26.18 -29.78 -15.50
N GLY A 625 -26.21 -30.83 -16.32
CA GLY A 625 -25.19 -31.90 -16.27
C GLY A 625 -23.76 -31.48 -16.66
N ARG A 626 -23.60 -30.37 -17.37
CA ARG A 626 -22.29 -29.94 -17.91
C ARG A 626 -21.38 -29.30 -16.85
N ALA A 627 -21.96 -28.60 -15.88
CA ALA A 627 -21.20 -27.96 -14.80
C ALA A 627 -20.54 -29.01 -13.91
N LEU A 628 -21.29 -30.06 -13.54
CA LEU A 628 -20.78 -31.16 -12.72
C LEU A 628 -19.60 -31.88 -13.40
N ILE A 629 -19.72 -32.21 -14.69
CA ILE A 629 -18.63 -32.85 -15.45
C ILE A 629 -17.39 -31.93 -15.48
N THR A 630 -17.59 -30.63 -15.74
CA THR A 630 -16.49 -29.64 -15.76
C THR A 630 -15.76 -29.61 -14.42
N PHE A 631 -16.50 -29.60 -13.31
CA PHE A 631 -15.96 -29.62 -11.96
C PHE A 631 -15.22 -30.92 -11.64
N CYS A 632 -15.82 -32.07 -11.93
CA CYS A 632 -15.21 -33.39 -11.69
C CYS A 632 -13.89 -33.54 -12.45
N VAL A 633 -13.85 -33.15 -13.73
CA VAL A 633 -12.62 -33.20 -14.53
C VAL A 633 -11.53 -32.31 -13.90
N ALA A 634 -11.87 -31.08 -13.54
CA ALA A 634 -10.91 -30.16 -12.94
C ALA A 634 -10.40 -30.66 -11.57
N PHE A 635 -11.26 -31.29 -10.77
CA PHE A 635 -10.90 -31.87 -9.48
C PHE A 635 -10.00 -33.12 -9.64
N VAL A 636 -10.28 -33.99 -10.61
CA VAL A 636 -9.40 -35.12 -10.94
C VAL A 636 -8.01 -34.64 -11.36
N CYS A 637 -7.92 -33.58 -12.18
CA CYS A 637 -6.64 -32.97 -12.54
C CYS A 637 -5.88 -32.44 -11.32
N LEU A 638 -6.56 -31.81 -10.37
CA LEU A 638 -5.96 -31.35 -9.11
C LEU A 638 -5.41 -32.52 -8.29
N LEU A 639 -6.20 -33.60 -8.10
CA LEU A 639 -5.76 -34.79 -7.37
C LEU A 639 -4.55 -35.46 -8.03
N ALA A 640 -4.57 -35.57 -9.36
CA ALA A 640 -3.45 -36.10 -10.13
C ALA A 640 -2.19 -35.25 -9.95
N SER A 641 -2.30 -33.92 -10.06
CA SER A 641 -1.19 -33.00 -9.85
C SER A 641 -0.62 -33.09 -8.43
N ASN A 642 -1.47 -33.18 -7.41
CA ASN A 642 -1.01 -33.30 -6.03
C ASN A 642 -0.27 -34.63 -5.80
N ARG A 643 -0.78 -35.72 -6.36
CA ARG A 643 -0.13 -37.03 -6.31
C ARG A 643 1.23 -37.02 -7.00
N MET A 644 1.33 -36.38 -8.17
CA MET A 644 2.59 -36.21 -8.88
C MET A 644 3.61 -35.41 -8.06
N TRP A 645 3.19 -34.29 -7.46
CA TRP A 645 4.07 -33.47 -6.62
C TRP A 645 4.55 -34.24 -5.38
N THR A 646 3.64 -34.91 -4.68
CA THR A 646 3.97 -35.72 -3.49
C THR A 646 4.95 -36.83 -3.84
N ASN A 647 4.72 -37.53 -4.95
CA ASN A 647 5.64 -38.57 -5.43
C ASN A 647 7.02 -37.99 -5.82
N TYR A 648 7.05 -36.81 -6.47
CA TYR A 648 8.29 -36.14 -6.84
C TYR A 648 9.13 -35.78 -5.61
N VAL A 649 8.50 -35.22 -4.57
CA VAL A 649 9.16 -34.90 -3.30
C VAL A 649 9.68 -36.18 -2.61
N HIS A 650 8.87 -37.22 -2.50
CA HIS A 650 9.27 -38.46 -1.82
C HIS A 650 10.33 -39.30 -2.55
N THR A 651 10.36 -39.26 -3.88
CA THR A 651 11.39 -39.97 -4.68
C THR A 651 12.74 -39.26 -4.68
N GLY A 652 12.83 -38.07 -4.09
CA GLY A 652 14.09 -37.43 -3.69
C GLY A 652 15.04 -37.06 -4.82
N ASN A 653 14.57 -36.92 -6.06
CA ASN A 653 15.42 -36.86 -7.26
C ASN A 653 16.40 -38.03 -7.30
N ILE A 654 16.06 -39.06 -8.07
CA ILE A 654 16.81 -40.33 -8.29
C ILE A 654 18.28 -40.14 -8.75
N PHE A 655 18.76 -38.89 -8.88
CA PHE A 655 20.11 -38.52 -9.32
C PHE A 655 21.16 -38.39 -8.20
N ARG A 656 20.83 -38.61 -6.93
CA ARG A 656 21.85 -38.74 -5.87
C ARG A 656 21.62 -40.04 -5.08
N GLU A 657 22.51 -41.00 -5.27
CA GLU A 657 22.62 -42.23 -4.47
C GLU A 657 22.90 -41.85 -3.01
N GLY A 658 21.86 -41.72 -2.20
CA GLY A 658 21.97 -41.41 -0.79
C GLY A 658 20.69 -41.76 -0.06
N LYS A 659 20.82 -42.57 1.00
CA LYS A 659 19.76 -43.14 1.84
C LYS A 659 18.50 -42.26 1.96
N MET A 660 17.33 -42.87 1.69
CA MET A 660 16.02 -42.30 1.98
C MET A 660 15.93 -41.90 3.46
N VAL A 661 15.96 -40.60 3.74
CA VAL A 661 15.53 -40.06 5.03
C VAL A 661 14.01 -40.03 5.00
N SER A 662 13.36 -40.68 5.96
CA SER A 662 11.92 -40.64 6.12
C SER A 662 11.48 -39.19 6.35
N ALA A 663 10.92 -38.56 5.31
CA ALA A 663 10.29 -37.26 5.44
C ALA A 663 9.18 -37.38 6.51
N THR A 664 9.37 -36.73 7.65
CA THR A 664 8.38 -36.52 8.72
C THR A 664 7.27 -35.55 8.26
N GLY A 665 6.80 -35.71 7.03
CA GLY A 665 5.72 -34.93 6.45
C GLY A 665 4.40 -35.40 7.01
N GLY A 666 3.82 -34.64 7.94
CA GLY A 666 2.43 -34.80 8.33
C GLY A 666 1.54 -34.89 7.09
N ASN A 667 0.66 -35.89 7.07
CA ASN A 667 -0.21 -36.14 5.93
C ASN A 667 -1.03 -34.87 5.63
N ILE A 668 -0.99 -34.35 4.40
CA ILE A 668 -1.72 -33.14 4.00
C ILE A 668 -3.21 -33.23 4.36
N GLY A 669 -3.78 -34.43 4.30
CA GLY A 669 -5.14 -34.70 4.75
C GLY A 669 -5.35 -34.39 6.24
N GLN A 670 -4.36 -34.69 7.09
CA GLN A 670 -4.39 -34.42 8.53
C GLN A 670 -4.38 -32.92 8.84
N MET A 671 -3.68 -32.09 8.07
CA MET A 671 -3.66 -30.64 8.31
C MET A 671 -4.98 -29.98 7.93
N PHE A 672 -5.54 -30.31 6.76
CA PHE A 672 -6.87 -29.82 6.39
C PHE A 672 -7.92 -30.27 7.41
N ASN A 673 -7.82 -31.52 7.85
CA ASN A 673 -8.64 -32.08 8.90
C ASN A 673 -8.49 -31.30 10.22
N ASN A 674 -7.26 -30.99 10.65
CA ASN A 674 -7.00 -30.20 11.86
C ASN A 674 -7.55 -28.77 11.72
N SER A 675 -7.35 -28.10 10.59
CA SER A 675 -7.94 -26.77 10.33
C SER A 675 -9.46 -26.79 10.37
N LEU A 676 -10.08 -27.85 9.84
CA LEU A 676 -11.53 -28.03 9.89
C LEU A 676 -12.01 -28.22 11.34
N ALA A 677 -11.33 -29.06 12.13
CA ALA A 677 -11.64 -29.29 13.54
C ALA A 677 -11.47 -28.01 14.36
N ASN A 678 -10.37 -27.27 14.14
CA ASN A 678 -10.12 -25.97 14.77
C ASN A 678 -11.16 -24.90 14.38
N GLY A 679 -11.86 -25.10 13.25
CA GLY A 679 -13.02 -24.31 12.82
C GLY A 679 -14.17 -24.30 13.81
N ALA A 680 -14.32 -25.40 14.57
CA ALA A 680 -15.33 -25.56 15.60
C ALA A 680 -14.86 -24.86 16.89
N THR A 681 -14.73 -23.54 16.87
CA THR A 681 -14.06 -22.74 17.91
C THR A 681 -14.55 -23.00 19.35
N TYR A 682 -15.84 -23.30 19.52
CA TYR A 682 -16.47 -23.62 20.81
C TYR A 682 -16.47 -25.12 21.13
N PHE A 683 -15.61 -25.90 20.50
CA PHE A 683 -15.46 -27.32 20.75
C PHE A 683 -13.99 -27.65 20.95
N GLU A 684 -13.70 -28.44 21.96
CA GLU A 684 -12.34 -28.86 22.29
C GLU A 684 -12.29 -30.36 22.55
N VAL A 685 -11.25 -30.99 22.02
CA VAL A 685 -11.01 -32.41 22.21
C VAL A 685 -10.26 -32.56 23.53
N VAL A 686 -10.95 -33.02 24.57
CA VAL A 686 -10.36 -33.15 25.92
C VAL A 686 -9.51 -34.41 26.01
N ASP A 687 -9.98 -35.52 25.42
CA ASP A 687 -9.27 -36.78 25.33
C ASP A 687 -9.64 -37.53 24.03
N GLU A 688 -9.13 -38.76 23.83
CA GLU A 688 -9.35 -39.53 22.59
C GLU A 688 -10.81 -39.84 22.27
N ASN A 689 -11.71 -39.76 23.26
CA ASN A 689 -13.11 -40.13 23.15
C ASN A 689 -14.07 -39.05 23.68
N THR A 690 -13.60 -37.91 24.17
CA THR A 690 -14.44 -36.86 24.78
C THR A 690 -14.23 -35.50 24.12
N VAL A 691 -15.33 -34.85 23.76
CA VAL A 691 -15.34 -33.48 23.22
C VAL A 691 -16.08 -32.57 24.19
N ALA A 692 -15.43 -31.51 24.64
CA ALA A 692 -16.02 -30.43 25.41
C ALA A 692 -16.68 -29.40 24.48
N VAL A 693 -17.84 -28.90 24.89
CA VAL A 693 -18.47 -27.70 24.36
C VAL A 693 -18.13 -26.55 25.29
N LEU A 694 -17.64 -25.46 24.71
CA LEU A 694 -17.20 -24.28 25.44
C LEU A 694 -18.29 -23.21 25.48
N ASP A 695 -18.33 -22.49 26.60
CA ASP A 695 -19.18 -21.34 26.81
C ASP A 695 -18.61 -20.07 26.12
N ASN A 696 -19.21 -18.90 26.34
CA ASN A 696 -18.70 -17.65 25.75
C ASN A 696 -17.38 -17.16 26.35
N ASN A 697 -17.02 -17.63 27.54
CA ASN A 697 -15.79 -17.35 28.27
C ASN A 697 -14.70 -18.40 28.00
N MET A 698 -14.96 -19.34 27.07
CA MET A 698 -14.09 -20.48 26.74
C MET A 698 -13.96 -21.50 27.89
N GLU A 699 -14.92 -21.52 28.82
CA GLU A 699 -15.01 -22.52 29.88
C GLU A 699 -15.85 -23.72 29.43
N VAL A 700 -15.58 -24.91 29.97
CA VAL A 700 -16.32 -26.14 29.62
C VAL A 700 -17.77 -26.05 30.14
N GLU A 701 -18.73 -26.02 29.22
CA GLU A 701 -20.18 -26.00 29.51
C GLU A 701 -20.74 -27.42 29.63
N GLU A 702 -20.38 -28.30 28.69
CA GLU A 702 -20.81 -29.69 28.64
C GLU A 702 -19.79 -30.55 27.88
N THR A 703 -19.91 -31.88 27.97
CA THR A 703 -19.07 -32.82 27.22
C THR A 703 -19.92 -33.90 26.55
N PHE A 704 -19.43 -34.47 25.45
CA PHE A 704 -20.03 -35.64 24.82
C PHE A 704 -18.97 -36.61 24.30
N GLU A 705 -19.33 -37.89 24.29
CA GLU A 705 -18.44 -38.94 23.78
C GLU A 705 -18.35 -38.89 22.25
N PHE A 706 -17.16 -38.70 21.72
CA PHE A 706 -16.84 -38.81 20.31
C PHE A 706 -15.36 -39.14 20.07
N SER A 707 -15.09 -40.22 19.35
CA SER A 707 -13.71 -40.61 18.99
C SER A 707 -13.32 -40.11 17.60
N ILE A 708 -12.46 -39.08 17.52
CA ILE A 708 -11.97 -38.52 16.24
C ILE A 708 -11.16 -39.57 15.46
N LYS A 709 -10.33 -40.36 16.14
CA LYS A 709 -9.51 -41.42 15.50
C LYS A 709 -10.38 -42.44 14.76
N LYS A 710 -11.53 -42.81 15.31
CA LYS A 710 -12.44 -43.80 14.71
C LYS A 710 -13.34 -43.21 13.61
N ASN A 711 -13.79 -41.97 13.80
CA ASN A 711 -14.89 -41.40 13.02
C ASN A 711 -14.47 -40.35 11.98
N GLY A 712 -13.27 -39.77 12.11
CA GLY A 712 -12.74 -38.73 11.23
C GLY A 712 -13.37 -37.35 11.43
N ASN A 713 -12.71 -36.32 10.87
CA ASN A 713 -13.00 -34.91 11.17
C ASN A 713 -14.28 -34.38 10.52
N ILE A 714 -14.69 -34.92 9.37
CA ILE A 714 -15.98 -34.54 8.77
C ILE A 714 -17.13 -34.97 9.69
N ARG A 715 -17.05 -36.21 10.21
CA ARG A 715 -18.07 -36.71 11.15
C ARG A 715 -18.01 -35.93 12.46
N TYR A 716 -16.82 -35.57 12.95
CA TYR A 716 -16.67 -34.67 14.10
C TYR A 716 -17.46 -33.37 13.92
N ILE A 717 -17.27 -32.66 12.80
CA ILE A 717 -17.97 -31.40 12.52
C ILE A 717 -19.48 -31.59 12.43
N ILE A 718 -19.94 -32.70 11.82
CA ILE A 718 -21.36 -33.03 11.75
C ILE A 718 -21.92 -33.27 13.15
N GLU A 719 -21.23 -34.05 14.00
CA GLU A 719 -21.68 -34.30 15.37
C GLU A 719 -21.70 -33.02 16.21
N CYS A 720 -20.66 -32.19 16.14
CA CYS A 720 -20.64 -30.87 16.79
C CYS A 720 -21.85 -30.02 16.39
N PHE A 721 -22.17 -29.97 15.08
CA PHE A 721 -23.33 -29.24 14.58
C PHE A 721 -24.66 -29.85 15.03
N LEU A 722 -24.79 -31.18 15.06
CA LEU A 722 -26.01 -31.85 15.50
C LEU A 722 -26.24 -31.70 17.01
N LYS A 723 -25.18 -31.65 17.81
CA LYS A 723 -25.25 -31.48 19.26
C LYS A 723 -25.55 -30.03 19.65
N ARG A 724 -24.77 -29.07 19.11
CA ARG A 724 -24.85 -27.64 19.45
C ARG A 724 -24.71 -26.77 18.20
N PRO A 725 -25.77 -26.71 17.36
CA PRO A 725 -25.73 -25.92 16.13
C PRO A 725 -25.55 -24.43 16.41
N ASP A 726 -26.07 -23.94 17.54
CA ASP A 726 -25.91 -22.56 18.03
C ASP A 726 -24.44 -22.21 18.25
N LYS A 727 -23.69 -23.05 18.97
CA LYS A 727 -22.27 -22.84 19.26
C LYS A 727 -21.41 -22.94 18.01
N MET A 728 -21.73 -23.91 17.15
CA MET A 728 -20.99 -24.10 15.90
C MET A 728 -21.14 -22.89 14.96
N LEU A 729 -22.38 -22.41 14.78
CA LEU A 729 -22.64 -21.22 13.98
C LEU A 729 -22.05 -19.96 14.61
N MET A 730 -22.12 -19.82 15.94
CA MET A 730 -21.51 -18.71 16.66
C MET A 730 -19.98 -18.66 16.44
N GLY A 731 -19.30 -19.81 16.48
CA GLY A 731 -17.88 -19.91 16.18
C GLY A 731 -17.54 -19.42 14.78
N TYR A 732 -18.28 -19.89 13.76
CA TYR A 732 -18.10 -19.45 12.38
C TYR A 732 -18.41 -17.96 12.17
N ILE A 733 -19.45 -17.43 12.82
CA ILE A 733 -19.78 -16.00 12.76
C ILE A 733 -18.66 -15.17 13.41
N ASN A 734 -18.16 -15.57 14.58
CA ASN A 734 -17.06 -14.88 15.23
C ASN A 734 -15.80 -14.90 14.35
N ASN A 735 -15.43 -16.06 13.79
CA ASN A 735 -14.29 -16.17 12.89
C ASN A 735 -14.46 -15.29 11.64
N TYR A 736 -15.67 -15.25 11.06
CA TYR A 736 -15.98 -14.36 9.93
C TYR A 736 -15.79 -12.89 10.33
N LEU A 737 -16.31 -12.48 11.48
CA LEU A 737 -16.20 -11.10 11.96
C LEU A 737 -14.76 -10.71 12.31
N VAL A 738 -13.93 -11.63 12.81
CA VAL A 738 -12.49 -11.42 13.00
C VAL A 738 -11.79 -11.25 11.65
N LEU A 739 -12.06 -12.13 10.69
CA LEU A 739 -11.52 -12.05 9.33
C LEU A 739 -11.84 -10.72 8.62
N THR A 740 -13.02 -10.17 8.87
CA THR A 740 -13.43 -8.87 8.32
C THR A 740 -12.88 -7.66 9.09
N ASN A 741 -12.10 -7.87 10.16
CA ASN A 741 -11.64 -6.85 11.10
C ASN A 741 -12.75 -6.20 11.96
N TYR A 742 -13.98 -6.71 11.94
CA TYR A 742 -15.04 -6.21 12.81
C TYR A 742 -14.76 -6.53 14.28
N TYR A 743 -14.33 -7.76 14.56
CA TYR A 743 -13.86 -8.21 15.86
C TYR A 743 -12.33 -8.29 15.88
N GLY A 744 -11.76 -8.18 17.07
CA GLY A 744 -10.33 -8.35 17.27
C GLY A 744 -9.99 -9.82 17.38
N ARG A 745 -8.77 -10.18 16.98
CA ARG A 745 -8.20 -11.49 17.32
C ARG A 745 -7.84 -11.47 18.81
N GLY A 746 -8.26 -12.47 19.57
CA GLY A 746 -7.87 -12.64 20.96
C GLY A 746 -6.42 -13.12 21.09
N GLU A 747 -5.93 -13.22 22.33
CA GLU A 747 -4.61 -13.78 22.62
C GLU A 747 -4.54 -15.26 22.22
N ASP A 748 -5.58 -16.02 22.56
CA ASP A 748 -5.78 -17.37 22.02
C ASP A 748 -6.40 -17.27 20.61
N TYR A 749 -5.89 -18.08 19.67
CA TYR A 749 -6.44 -18.21 18.31
C TYR A 749 -7.89 -18.75 18.30
N LYS A 750 -8.40 -19.21 19.44
CA LYS A 750 -9.82 -19.56 19.60
C LYS A 750 -10.69 -18.40 20.11
N SER A 751 -10.14 -17.37 20.74
CA SER A 751 -10.96 -16.28 21.29
C SER A 751 -11.05 -15.09 20.33
N ALA A 752 -12.24 -14.52 20.23
CA ALA A 752 -12.49 -13.28 19.48
C ALA A 752 -12.77 -12.15 20.47
N VAL A 753 -12.09 -11.02 20.31
CA VAL A 753 -12.39 -9.78 21.06
C VAL A 753 -13.60 -9.13 20.41
N LYS A 754 -14.78 -9.32 21.02
CA LYS A 754 -16.11 -8.95 20.48
C LYS A 754 -16.41 -7.44 20.48
N GLU A 755 -15.38 -6.60 20.52
CA GLU A 755 -15.50 -5.15 20.39
C GLU A 755 -15.61 -4.77 18.91
N ALA A 756 -16.76 -4.24 18.51
CA ALA A 756 -17.00 -3.78 17.15
C ALA A 756 -16.05 -2.65 16.75
N SER A 757 -15.37 -2.81 15.61
CA SER A 757 -14.55 -1.75 15.03
C SER A 757 -14.59 -1.79 13.50
N PHE A 758 -14.61 -0.62 12.87
CA PHE A 758 -14.50 -0.49 11.42
C PHE A 758 -13.10 -0.09 10.97
N THR A 759 -12.26 0.32 11.91
CA THR A 759 -10.91 0.85 11.68
C THR A 759 -9.82 -0.08 12.19
N ARG A 760 -10.20 -1.16 12.87
CA ARG A 760 -9.26 -2.22 13.24
C ARG A 760 -8.70 -2.83 11.96
N GLY A 761 -7.46 -3.27 12.06
CA GLY A 761 -6.85 -4.17 11.11
C GLY A 761 -5.73 -4.89 11.82
N ASN A 762 -5.63 -6.19 11.60
CA ASN A 762 -4.51 -6.97 12.08
C ASN A 762 -3.38 -6.78 11.06
N GLU A 763 -3.00 -7.81 10.31
CA GLU A 763 -1.93 -7.73 9.32
C GLU A 763 -2.20 -6.71 8.20
N ASN A 764 -3.47 -6.45 7.86
CA ASN A 764 -3.80 -5.39 6.89
C ASN A 764 -3.39 -4.00 7.39
N SER A 765 -3.48 -3.73 8.70
CA SER A 765 -2.94 -2.49 9.26
C SER A 765 -1.43 -2.44 9.11
N TRP A 766 -0.77 -3.57 9.35
CA TRP A 766 0.68 -3.65 9.26
C TRP A 766 1.17 -3.37 7.83
N ILE A 767 0.54 -3.98 6.85
CA ILE A 767 0.89 -3.78 5.43
C ILE A 767 0.51 -2.38 4.94
N ALA A 768 -0.65 -1.85 5.36
CA ALA A 768 -1.04 -0.49 5.01
C ALA A 768 -0.15 0.58 5.65
N CYS A 769 0.52 0.28 6.78
CA CYS A 769 1.41 1.21 7.48
C CYS A 769 2.90 0.91 7.26
N ALA A 770 3.26 -0.15 6.53
CA ALA A 770 4.63 -0.65 6.42
C ALA A 770 5.62 0.46 6.04
N PHE A 771 5.28 1.28 5.04
CA PHE A 771 6.11 2.42 4.63
C PHE A 771 6.43 3.39 5.79
N SER A 772 5.46 3.69 6.65
CA SER A 772 5.65 4.60 7.79
C SER A 772 6.59 4.05 8.87
N TRP A 773 6.79 2.73 8.91
CA TRP A 773 7.72 2.07 9.83
C TRP A 773 9.13 2.05 9.28
N TYR A 774 9.29 1.66 8.03
CA TYR A 774 10.56 1.73 7.34
C TYR A 774 11.17 3.14 7.41
N ARG A 775 10.36 4.19 7.22
CA ARG A 775 10.80 5.58 7.37
C ARG A 775 11.36 5.90 8.76
N ARG A 776 10.83 5.30 9.82
CA ARG A 776 11.25 5.55 11.21
C ARG A 776 12.52 4.77 11.58
N GLY A 777 13.22 4.19 10.59
CA GLY A 777 14.32 3.26 10.84
C GLY A 777 13.88 1.97 11.53
N LYS A 778 12.57 1.77 11.72
CA LYS A 778 12.05 0.51 12.24
C LYS A 778 12.03 -0.49 11.10
N GLU A 779 13.04 -1.36 11.11
CA GLU A 779 13.04 -2.53 10.26
C GLU A 779 11.76 -3.32 10.54
N PHE A 780 11.02 -3.67 9.48
CA PHE A 780 9.83 -4.53 9.61
C PHE A 780 10.18 -5.89 10.27
N TYR A 781 11.48 -6.24 10.28
CA TYR A 781 12.09 -7.48 10.72
C TYR A 781 12.35 -7.55 12.24
N THR A 782 12.91 -6.50 12.84
CA THR A 782 13.37 -6.54 14.24
C THR A 782 12.22 -6.68 15.23
N ASP A 783 11.10 -5.98 14.99
CA ASP A 783 9.91 -6.07 15.84
C ASP A 783 9.18 -7.45 15.72
N GLN A 784 9.55 -8.31 14.76
CA GLN A 784 8.94 -9.65 14.56
C GLN A 784 9.83 -10.85 14.92
N GLY A 785 11.01 -10.63 15.52
CA GLY A 785 11.92 -11.73 15.93
C GLY A 785 12.63 -12.39 14.75
N TYR A 786 12.93 -11.62 13.70
CA TYR A 786 13.55 -12.12 12.48
C TYR A 786 15.01 -12.58 12.65
N ASP A 787 15.74 -12.02 13.62
CA ASP A 787 17.14 -12.37 13.85
C ASP A 787 17.29 -13.86 14.21
N ASP A 788 16.34 -14.39 15.00
CA ASP A 788 16.27 -15.82 15.34
C ASP A 788 16.05 -16.71 14.11
N LEU A 789 15.29 -16.21 13.12
CA LEU A 789 14.99 -16.93 11.88
C LEU A 789 16.13 -16.89 10.87
N MET A 790 16.94 -15.84 10.89
CA MET A 790 18.13 -15.74 10.05
C MET A 790 19.15 -16.82 10.39
N GLU A 791 19.32 -17.08 11.69
CA GLU A 791 20.14 -18.17 12.20
C GLU A 791 19.53 -19.55 11.83
N GLU A 792 18.21 -19.72 11.93
CA GLU A 792 17.53 -20.98 11.59
C GLU A 792 17.65 -21.36 10.10
N PHE A 793 17.65 -20.38 9.18
CA PHE A 793 17.57 -20.68 7.75
C PHE A 793 18.91 -20.83 7.01
N GLU A 794 20.04 -20.50 7.65
CA GLU A 794 21.40 -20.59 7.08
C GLU A 794 21.50 -19.97 5.67
N TYR A 795 20.70 -18.94 5.36
CA TYR A 795 20.66 -18.33 4.04
C TYR A 795 21.34 -16.96 4.07
N GLU A 796 22.67 -16.97 3.94
CA GLU A 796 23.59 -15.81 4.04
C GLU A 796 23.20 -14.60 3.18
N ASP A 797 22.39 -14.81 2.14
CA ASP A 797 22.00 -13.81 1.15
C ASP A 797 20.79 -12.93 1.54
N LEU A 798 20.18 -13.09 2.72
CA LEU A 798 18.98 -12.30 3.08
C LEU A 798 19.29 -10.84 3.47
N THR A 799 20.53 -10.53 3.87
CA THR A 799 20.96 -9.18 4.25
C THR A 799 20.87 -8.19 3.09
N GLN A 800 20.99 -8.65 1.84
CA GLN A 800 20.88 -7.80 0.65
C GLN A 800 19.48 -7.17 0.46
N PHE A 801 18.48 -7.69 1.17
CA PHE A 801 17.12 -7.16 1.17
C PHE A 801 16.86 -6.10 2.25
N LYS A 802 17.86 -5.80 3.10
CA LYS A 802 17.84 -4.67 4.05
C LYS A 802 18.05 -3.36 3.28
N ILE A 803 16.98 -2.81 2.71
CA ILE A 803 17.06 -1.52 2.03
C ILE A 803 16.49 -0.43 2.94
N PRO A 804 17.30 0.53 3.41
CA PRO A 804 16.76 1.76 3.99
C PRO A 804 15.92 2.47 2.93
N VAL A 805 14.70 2.85 3.33
CA VAL A 805 13.72 3.39 2.38
C VAL A 805 13.92 4.90 2.27
N ASP A 806 14.39 5.34 1.10
CA ASP A 806 14.42 6.77 0.77
C ASP A 806 13.01 7.36 0.84
N SER A 807 12.91 8.53 1.47
CA SER A 807 11.65 9.27 1.58
C SER A 807 11.22 9.83 0.22
N SER A 808 10.41 9.08 -0.53
CA SER A 808 9.76 9.58 -1.75
C SER A 808 8.56 10.47 -1.40
N ILE A 809 8.49 11.66 -2.00
CA ILE A 809 7.35 12.59 -1.85
C ILE A 809 6.01 11.95 -2.26
N VAL A 810 6.03 11.02 -3.22
CA VAL A 810 4.84 10.28 -3.66
C VAL A 810 4.36 9.33 -2.57
N LEU A 811 5.29 8.69 -1.87
CA LEU A 811 4.99 7.81 -0.75
C LEU A 811 4.46 8.58 0.45
N GLU A 812 5.01 9.77 0.73
CA GLU A 812 4.44 10.67 1.72
C GLU A 812 2.99 11.02 1.38
N MET A 813 2.68 11.31 0.12
CA MET A 813 1.30 11.58 -0.29
C MET A 813 0.35 10.39 -0.08
N ILE A 814 0.79 9.15 -0.34
CA ILE A 814 -0.05 7.95 -0.22
C ILE A 814 -0.25 7.55 1.24
N TYR A 815 0.80 7.62 2.06
CA TYR A 815 0.82 7.00 3.40
C TYR A 815 0.69 7.99 4.56
N HIS A 816 0.94 9.30 4.36
CA HIS A 816 0.91 10.29 5.45
C HIS A 816 -0.51 10.79 5.78
N PHE A 817 -1.49 10.54 4.90
CA PHE A 817 -2.89 10.81 5.21
C PHE A 817 -3.39 9.67 6.11
N THR A 818 -3.18 9.79 7.42
CA THR A 818 -3.70 8.83 8.42
C THR A 818 -5.20 8.58 8.23
N GLY A 819 -5.96 9.60 7.84
CA GLY A 819 -7.37 9.47 7.46
C GLY A 819 -7.62 8.55 6.26
N TYR A 820 -6.67 8.42 5.33
CA TYR A 820 -6.78 7.58 4.13
C TYR A 820 -6.54 6.13 4.48
N VAL A 821 -5.51 5.84 5.29
CA VAL A 821 -5.29 4.50 5.85
C VAL A 821 -6.53 4.06 6.63
N GLN A 822 -7.08 4.92 7.50
CA GLN A 822 -8.33 4.61 8.21
C GLN A 822 -9.52 4.39 7.27
N PHE A 823 -9.68 5.23 6.25
CA PHE A 823 -10.72 5.04 5.23
C PHE A 823 -10.57 3.69 4.51
N THR A 824 -9.35 3.26 4.19
CA THR A 824 -9.13 1.98 3.52
C THR A 824 -9.42 0.77 4.40
N LYS A 825 -9.18 0.87 5.71
CA LYS A 825 -9.60 -0.14 6.69
C LYS A 825 -11.12 -0.20 6.80
N ILE A 826 -11.78 0.96 6.90
CA ILE A 826 -13.24 1.06 6.88
C ILE A 826 -13.81 0.43 5.60
N LEU A 827 -13.23 0.75 4.45
CA LEU A 827 -13.67 0.21 3.16
C LEU A 827 -13.49 -1.31 3.11
N PHE A 828 -12.37 -1.84 3.61
CA PHE A 828 -12.13 -3.27 3.75
C PHE A 828 -13.22 -3.93 4.61
N THR A 829 -13.37 -3.48 5.85
CA THR A 829 -14.31 -4.03 6.83
C THR A 829 -15.75 -3.95 6.34
N ILE A 830 -16.21 -2.78 5.88
CA ILE A 830 -17.59 -2.61 5.37
C ILE A 830 -17.84 -3.49 4.15
N SER A 831 -16.91 -3.56 3.20
CA SER A 831 -17.11 -4.35 1.97
C SER A 831 -17.29 -5.85 2.26
N LEU A 832 -16.57 -6.40 3.25
CA LEU A 832 -16.66 -7.82 3.59
C LEU A 832 -17.82 -8.15 4.54
N ILE A 833 -18.17 -7.27 5.48
CA ILE A 833 -19.34 -7.44 6.37
C ILE A 833 -20.65 -7.30 5.59
N ALA A 834 -20.71 -6.37 4.63
CA ALA A 834 -21.91 -6.16 3.83
C ALA A 834 -22.21 -7.33 2.89
N ALA A 835 -21.20 -8.09 2.47
CA ALA A 835 -21.32 -9.16 1.49
C ALA A 835 -22.44 -10.19 1.79
N PRO A 836 -22.56 -10.81 2.99
CA PRO A 836 -23.65 -11.75 3.29
C PRO A 836 -25.03 -11.11 3.15
N LEU A 837 -25.22 -9.90 3.69
CA LEU A 837 -26.51 -9.20 3.62
C LEU A 837 -26.87 -8.84 2.18
N LEU A 838 -25.91 -8.28 1.43
CA LEU A 838 -26.10 -7.94 0.02
C LEU A 838 -26.37 -9.19 -0.83
N ALA A 839 -25.66 -10.29 -0.58
CA ALA A 839 -25.89 -11.56 -1.28
C ALA A 839 -27.32 -12.07 -1.06
N ILE A 840 -27.84 -12.03 0.16
CA ILE A 840 -29.23 -12.45 0.48
C ILE A 840 -30.26 -11.54 -0.22
N LEU A 841 -30.10 -10.21 -0.11
CA LEU A 841 -31.02 -9.25 -0.72
C LEU A 841 -31.03 -9.35 -2.25
N LEU A 842 -29.85 -9.48 -2.86
CA LEU A 842 -29.69 -9.61 -4.30
C LEU A 842 -30.18 -10.99 -4.79
N PHE A 843 -30.01 -12.05 -4.01
CA PHE A 843 -30.58 -13.37 -4.29
C PHE A 843 -32.11 -13.31 -4.33
N ALA A 844 -32.73 -12.72 -3.31
CA ALA A 844 -34.18 -12.54 -3.26
C ALA A 844 -34.69 -11.72 -4.47
N TYR A 845 -33.96 -10.66 -4.84
CA TYR A 845 -34.25 -9.87 -6.04
C TYR A 845 -34.19 -10.70 -7.33
N VAL A 846 -33.10 -11.44 -7.54
CA VAL A 846 -32.90 -12.32 -8.70
C VAL A 846 -34.01 -13.39 -8.76
N LEU A 847 -34.26 -14.08 -7.64
CA LEU A 847 -35.27 -15.13 -7.55
C LEU A 847 -36.67 -14.59 -7.84
N TRP A 848 -37.03 -13.43 -7.28
CA TRP A 848 -38.31 -12.78 -7.55
C TRP A 848 -38.50 -12.49 -9.05
N HIS A 849 -37.47 -11.96 -9.71
CA HIS A 849 -37.55 -11.66 -11.14
C HIS A 849 -37.63 -12.92 -12.00
N VAL A 850 -36.93 -13.99 -11.63
CA VAL A 850 -37.01 -15.30 -12.29
C VAL A 850 -38.42 -15.89 -12.15
N ILE A 851 -38.99 -15.89 -10.95
CA ILE A 851 -40.35 -16.38 -10.68
C ILE A 851 -41.38 -15.57 -11.48
N LYS A 852 -41.22 -14.25 -11.52
CA LYS A 852 -42.12 -13.35 -12.28
C LYS A 852 -41.79 -13.26 -13.78
N LYS A 853 -40.82 -14.04 -14.28
CA LYS A 853 -40.36 -14.01 -15.68
C LYS A 853 -40.02 -12.60 -16.18
N ARG A 854 -39.44 -11.76 -15.32
CA ARG A 854 -39.00 -10.39 -15.65
C ARG A 854 -37.52 -10.35 -16.02
N SER A 855 -37.13 -9.37 -16.83
CA SER A 855 -35.73 -9.10 -17.11
C SER A 855 -35.01 -8.62 -15.85
N ILE A 856 -33.89 -9.25 -15.51
CA ILE A 856 -33.04 -8.85 -14.37
C ILE A 856 -32.12 -7.72 -14.84
N ASP A 857 -31.93 -6.66 -14.02
CA ASP A 857 -30.88 -5.68 -14.29
C ASP A 857 -29.52 -6.39 -14.22
N LYS A 858 -28.82 -6.45 -15.35
CA LYS A 858 -27.52 -7.11 -15.51
C LYS A 858 -26.51 -6.67 -14.44
N ARG A 859 -26.56 -5.41 -13.98
CA ARG A 859 -25.63 -4.89 -12.96
C ARG A 859 -25.90 -5.47 -11.59
N LEU A 860 -27.18 -5.62 -11.21
CA LEU A 860 -27.57 -6.24 -9.95
C LEU A 860 -27.33 -7.75 -9.97
N GLU A 861 -27.46 -8.38 -11.14
CA GLU A 861 -27.07 -9.77 -11.30
C GLU A 861 -25.55 -9.97 -11.17
N ILE A 862 -24.73 -9.12 -11.79
CA ILE A 862 -23.28 -9.15 -11.59
C ILE A 862 -22.93 -8.89 -10.12
N ALA A 863 -23.56 -7.90 -9.49
CA ALA A 863 -23.38 -7.63 -8.07
C ALA A 863 -23.72 -8.85 -7.22
N PHE A 864 -24.83 -9.55 -7.51
CA PHE A 864 -25.19 -10.79 -6.81
C PHE A 864 -24.06 -11.81 -6.87
N ILE A 865 -23.54 -12.09 -8.08
CA ILE A 865 -22.46 -13.06 -8.30
C ILE A 865 -21.19 -12.64 -7.55
N LEU A 866 -20.85 -11.35 -7.51
CA LEU A 866 -19.68 -10.85 -6.77
C LEU A 866 -19.86 -11.02 -5.26
N GLU A 867 -20.97 -10.55 -4.70
CA GLU A 867 -21.20 -10.55 -3.25
C GLU A 867 -21.30 -11.96 -2.68
N ILE A 868 -22.00 -12.88 -3.36
CA ILE A 868 -22.05 -14.28 -2.92
C ILE A 868 -20.69 -14.98 -3.08
N THR A 869 -19.87 -14.56 -4.06
CA THR A 869 -18.49 -15.07 -4.20
C THR A 869 -17.61 -14.58 -3.05
N VAL A 870 -17.70 -13.30 -2.69
CA VAL A 870 -16.97 -12.72 -1.54
C VAL A 870 -17.39 -13.41 -0.26
N PHE A 871 -18.70 -13.45 0.03
CA PHE A 871 -19.25 -14.12 1.21
C PHE A 871 -18.79 -15.58 1.29
N GLY A 872 -18.96 -16.34 0.21
CA GLY A 872 -18.58 -17.76 0.20
C GLY A 872 -17.10 -17.99 0.50
N ASN A 873 -16.21 -17.12 -0.02
CA ASN A 873 -14.78 -17.24 0.23
C ASN A 873 -14.38 -16.88 1.65
N VAL A 874 -14.90 -15.77 2.19
CA VAL A 874 -14.64 -15.39 3.60
C VAL A 874 -15.24 -16.44 4.54
N PHE A 875 -16.41 -16.97 4.22
CA PHE A 875 -17.04 -18.04 5.00
C PHE A 875 -16.24 -19.35 4.95
N ALA A 876 -15.69 -19.73 3.79
CA ALA A 876 -14.80 -20.89 3.69
C ALA A 876 -13.54 -20.72 4.55
N LEU A 877 -12.97 -19.50 4.63
CA LEU A 877 -11.84 -19.21 5.52
C LEU A 877 -12.24 -19.25 6.99
N ALA A 878 -13.44 -18.77 7.33
CA ALA A 878 -13.98 -18.80 8.69
C ALA A 878 -14.19 -20.23 9.21
N ILE A 879 -14.65 -21.14 8.34
CA ILE A 879 -14.77 -22.58 8.64
C ILE A 879 -13.41 -23.22 8.91
N LEU A 880 -12.34 -22.76 8.26
CA LEU A 880 -10.98 -23.30 8.45
C LEU A 880 -10.22 -22.66 9.62
N ASN A 881 -10.90 -21.85 10.45
CA ASN A 881 -10.34 -21.04 11.53
C ASN A 881 -9.13 -20.18 11.13
N ASN A 882 -9.12 -19.68 9.91
CA ASN A 882 -8.01 -18.87 9.39
C ASN A 882 -8.20 -17.40 9.80
N GLN A 883 -8.16 -17.08 11.11
CA GLN A 883 -8.50 -15.76 11.69
C GLN A 883 -7.53 -14.60 11.35
N ILE A 884 -6.79 -14.68 10.24
CA ILE A 884 -5.88 -13.64 9.79
C ILE A 884 -6.53 -12.89 8.63
N ASP A 885 -6.80 -11.59 8.84
CA ASP A 885 -7.48 -10.70 7.91
C ASP A 885 -6.80 -10.59 6.53
N ARG A 886 -5.48 -10.83 6.46
CA ARG A 886 -4.75 -10.92 5.18
C ARG A 886 -5.32 -11.96 4.23
N TYR A 887 -5.89 -13.05 4.74
CA TYR A 887 -6.41 -14.11 3.89
C TYR A 887 -7.69 -13.70 3.15
N CYS A 888 -8.33 -12.61 3.56
CA CYS A 888 -9.43 -12.00 2.82
C CYS A 888 -8.98 -11.00 1.75
N PHE A 889 -7.69 -10.62 1.72
CA PHE A 889 -7.17 -9.70 0.69
C PHE A 889 -7.48 -10.15 -0.75
N PRO A 890 -7.35 -11.44 -1.12
CA PRO A 890 -7.63 -11.90 -2.48
C PRO A 890 -9.03 -11.60 -2.99
N VAL A 891 -10.03 -11.50 -2.11
CA VAL A 891 -11.43 -11.20 -2.46
C VAL A 891 -11.81 -9.74 -2.22
N PHE A 892 -10.95 -8.93 -1.59
CA PHE A 892 -11.23 -7.55 -1.24
C PHE A 892 -11.59 -6.69 -2.47
N MET A 893 -10.83 -6.78 -3.56
CA MET A 893 -11.13 -6.02 -4.78
C MET A 893 -12.49 -6.39 -5.38
N ILE A 894 -12.87 -7.68 -5.29
CA ILE A 894 -14.17 -8.17 -5.76
C ILE A 894 -15.29 -7.59 -4.90
N ALA A 895 -15.11 -7.52 -3.59
CA ALA A 895 -16.05 -6.91 -2.64
C ALA A 895 -16.28 -5.43 -2.93
N VAL A 896 -15.22 -4.66 -3.17
CA VAL A 896 -15.34 -3.24 -3.52
C VAL A 896 -16.08 -3.06 -4.85
N LEU A 897 -15.82 -3.89 -5.85
CA LEU A 897 -16.51 -3.85 -7.14
C LEU A 897 -18.00 -4.20 -7.01
N GLY A 898 -18.36 -5.17 -6.16
CA GLY A 898 -19.74 -5.56 -5.89
C GLY A 898 -20.50 -4.43 -5.19
N LEU A 899 -19.95 -3.91 -4.09
CA LEU A 899 -20.51 -2.80 -3.31
C LEU A 899 -20.73 -1.57 -4.20
N PHE A 900 -19.74 -1.26 -5.05
CA PHE A 900 -19.83 -0.18 -6.02
C PHE A 900 -21.01 -0.34 -6.98
N LEU A 901 -21.25 -1.53 -7.54
CA LEU A 901 -22.36 -1.76 -8.46
C LEU A 901 -23.71 -1.58 -7.77
N VAL A 902 -23.85 -2.06 -6.52
CA VAL A 902 -25.07 -1.87 -5.72
C VAL A 902 -25.34 -0.39 -5.48
N LEU A 903 -24.32 0.35 -5.04
CA LEU A 903 -24.43 1.79 -4.80
C LEU A 903 -24.79 2.56 -6.07
N HIS A 904 -24.12 2.26 -7.19
CA HIS A 904 -24.38 2.90 -8.48
C HIS A 904 -25.82 2.72 -8.93
N VAL A 905 -26.33 1.48 -8.93
CA VAL A 905 -27.72 1.20 -9.34
C VAL A 905 -28.72 1.88 -8.41
N THR A 906 -28.47 1.86 -7.10
CA THR A 906 -29.35 2.48 -6.10
C THR A 906 -29.42 4.00 -6.28
N LEU A 907 -28.27 4.66 -6.40
CA LEU A 907 -28.19 6.10 -6.65
C LEU A 907 -28.86 6.50 -7.97
N GLN A 908 -28.62 5.74 -9.05
CA GLN A 908 -29.25 6.02 -10.34
C GLN A 908 -30.78 5.96 -10.24
N LYS A 909 -31.33 4.91 -9.62
CA LYS A 909 -32.79 4.79 -9.42
C LYS A 909 -33.36 5.93 -8.59
N SER A 910 -32.65 6.36 -7.55
CA SER A 910 -33.04 7.53 -6.74
C SER A 910 -33.04 8.82 -7.56
N PHE A 911 -32.01 9.06 -8.37
CA PHE A 911 -31.96 10.24 -9.26
C PHE A 911 -33.07 10.22 -10.30
N ASP A 912 -33.38 9.07 -10.87
CA ASP A 912 -34.45 8.96 -11.86
C ASP A 912 -35.83 9.17 -11.22
N LYS A 913 -36.04 8.72 -9.97
CA LYS A 913 -37.25 9.03 -9.19
C LYS A 913 -37.39 10.53 -8.91
N MET A 914 -36.31 11.20 -8.48
CA MET A 914 -36.33 12.65 -8.23
C MET A 914 -36.64 13.45 -9.50
N LYS A 915 -36.13 13.04 -10.66
CA LYS A 915 -36.45 13.68 -11.96
C LYS A 915 -37.93 13.51 -12.33
N CYS A 916 -38.55 12.39 -11.99
CA CYS A 916 -39.98 12.19 -12.22
C CYS A 916 -40.83 13.05 -11.30
N ILE A 917 -40.39 13.27 -10.05
CA ILE A 917 -41.07 14.17 -9.10
C ILE A 917 -40.97 15.62 -9.58
N GLY A 918 -39.79 16.13 -9.92
CA GLY A 918 -39.65 17.51 -10.38
C GLY A 918 -40.25 17.85 -11.75
N LYS A 919 -40.79 16.85 -12.46
CA LYS A 919 -41.56 17.03 -13.71
C LYS A 919 -43.07 17.05 -13.48
N ARG A 920 -43.53 16.53 -12.34
CA ARG A 920 -44.92 16.62 -11.89
C ARG A 920 -45.06 17.90 -11.08
#